data_AF-A0A3E0CR86-F1
#
_entry.id   AF-A0A3E0CR86-F1
#
_cell.length_a   1.000
_cell.length_b   1.000
_cell.length_c   1.000
_cell.angle_alpha   90.00
_cell.angle_beta   90.00
_cell.angle_gamma   90.00
#
_symmetry.space_group_name_H-M   'P 1'
#
loop_
_entity.id
_entity.type
_entity.pdbx_description
1 polymer ?
#
loop_
_entity_poly.entity_id
_entity_poly.type
_entity_poly.pdbx_seq_one_letter_code
_entity_poly.pdbx_strand_id
1 'polypeptide(L)'
;MSTATYDVTLPGVSVSMDDATINVLSGASLNLTGSSDTVTMESGAGSVSVSGNNNTVHAEAIDGASITVSAGTGNVVTAGSGSWIADYGTGDTITVGANGSVRAGRNATVYATAGGDQISLSDGDTAYANSDSISLLTGGSATVSGNNNQISLNAFYNGIQGTGTLELSGSNNTIAFGAGALSVATSTGSFAEQASGGLVMTGGAAPSGLTLTGGMLSVQLDGGNVANLSGVTSGTQVEYIDASGVATWSTLMDTNLTHVSGNLYEVTASVSAMMSGATLDVLSGASLNLTGSSDTVTMESGAGSVSVSGNSNTVHAEAIDGASITVSAGTGNVVTAGSGSWIADYGTGDTITVGANGSVRAGRNATVYASAGGDQISLSDGDTAYANSDSISLLTGGSATVSGNNNQISLNAFYNGIQGTGTLELSGSNNTIAFGAGALSVATSTGSFAEQASGGLVMTGSAAPSGLTLTGGMLSVQLDGGNVAKLSGVTSGTQVEYIDASGVATWSTLMDTNLTHVSGNLYEVTASVSAMMSGATLDVLSGASLNLTGSSDTVTMESGAGSVSVSGNSNTVHAEAIDGASITVSAGTGNVVTAGSGSWIADYGTGDTITVGANGSVRAGRNATVYASAGGDQISLSDGDTAYANSDSISLLTGGSATVSGNNNQISLNAFYNGIQGTGTLELSGSNNRIAFGAGALSVATSTGSFAEQASGGLVMTGSAAPSGLTLTGGMLSVQLDGGNVANLSGVASGTQVEYRETAGSLSWKLYDTGVSPAGATIYDVSGDVSVAMSNATFNVLSGASLNLSGSSDVVDASSATIQLTGASSQVNGDGNHIVLGAGGNSLNLSGSNNSVSFSASSGQQIIQTSAGDLVEEDASGAIWFSSAAFSIKNGVVTLGFGDGNAVTISNVRSSANPSDSPTNQLVSAMAAYSNESGGASLNFVTQMPPELSLFASSRH
;
A
#
# COMPACT_ATOMS: atom_id res chain seq x y z
N MET A 1 -48.51 50.80 16.40
CA MET A 1 -48.05 51.12 15.04
C MET A 1 -48.43 49.93 14.17
N SER A 2 -48.86 50.14 12.93
CA SER A 2 -49.25 49.07 12.00
C SER A 2 -48.00 48.22 11.69
N THR A 3 -47.87 47.02 12.26
CA THR A 3 -46.85 46.06 11.82
C THR A 3 -47.19 45.67 10.38
N ALA A 4 -46.24 45.87 9.47
CA ALA A 4 -46.40 45.43 8.09
C ALA A 4 -46.39 43.90 8.06
N THR A 5 -47.35 43.31 7.35
CA THR A 5 -47.38 41.87 7.08
C THR A 5 -46.55 41.58 5.84
N TYR A 6 -45.65 40.60 5.90
CA TYR A 6 -44.79 40.18 4.79
C TYR A 6 -45.21 38.79 4.29
N ASP A 7 -45.46 38.65 2.99
CA ASP A 7 -45.80 37.34 2.40
C ASP A 7 -44.55 36.70 1.77
N VAL A 8 -44.27 35.45 2.16
CA VAL A 8 -43.18 34.62 1.63
C VAL A 8 -43.80 33.66 0.61
N THR A 9 -43.44 33.83 -0.66
CA THR A 9 -44.06 33.11 -1.79
C THR A 9 -43.12 32.11 -2.47
N LEU A 10 -41.86 32.02 -2.05
CA LEU A 10 -40.81 31.18 -2.65
C LEU A 10 -40.20 30.25 -1.60
N PRO A 11 -39.67 29.08 -1.99
CA PRO A 11 -38.90 28.23 -1.10
C PRO A 11 -37.54 28.84 -0.76
N GLY A 12 -37.07 28.62 0.46
CA GLY A 12 -35.71 28.93 0.93
C GLY A 12 -35.45 30.41 1.18
N VAL A 13 -36.49 31.21 1.44
CA VAL A 13 -36.34 32.65 1.66
C VAL A 13 -35.73 32.89 3.03
N SER A 14 -34.60 33.59 3.08
CA SER A 14 -33.95 34.00 4.33
C SER A 14 -34.20 35.47 4.60
N VAL A 15 -34.67 35.79 5.80
CA VAL A 15 -35.05 37.15 6.23
C VAL A 15 -34.46 37.44 7.60
N SER A 16 -34.02 38.68 7.80
CA SER A 16 -33.66 39.18 9.13
C SER A 16 -34.46 40.44 9.44
N MET A 17 -35.32 40.36 10.43
CA MET A 17 -36.30 41.37 10.85
C MET A 17 -36.54 41.21 12.36
N ASP A 18 -37.08 42.24 13.01
CA ASP A 18 -37.59 42.15 14.38
C ASP A 18 -39.00 42.75 14.40
N ASP A 19 -39.84 42.32 15.35
CA ASP A 19 -41.23 42.78 15.51
C ASP A 19 -42.10 42.64 14.23
N ALA A 20 -41.78 41.68 13.36
CA ALA A 20 -42.45 41.48 12.07
C ALA A 20 -43.62 40.49 12.16
N THR A 21 -44.56 40.61 11.23
CA THR A 21 -45.59 39.60 10.99
C THR A 21 -45.39 39.03 9.59
N ILE A 22 -45.24 37.71 9.46
CA ILE A 22 -44.84 37.03 8.23
C ILE A 22 -45.82 35.90 7.91
N ASN A 23 -46.34 35.85 6.69
CA ASN A 23 -47.13 34.73 6.19
C ASN A 23 -46.27 33.87 5.25
N VAL A 24 -46.24 32.56 5.47
CA VAL A 24 -45.56 31.61 4.58
C VAL A 24 -46.60 30.87 3.76
N LEU A 25 -46.66 31.19 2.46
CA LEU A 25 -47.69 30.66 1.56
C LEU A 25 -47.37 29.22 1.11
N SER A 26 -48.36 28.58 0.47
CA SER A 26 -48.21 27.23 -0.10
C SER A 26 -46.98 27.10 -1.01
N GLY A 27 -46.15 26.09 -0.77
CA GLY A 27 -44.91 25.80 -1.49
C GLY A 27 -43.71 26.66 -1.10
N ALA A 28 -43.88 27.63 -0.20
CA ALA A 28 -42.81 28.50 0.29
C ALA A 28 -42.14 27.97 1.57
N SER A 29 -40.92 28.43 1.88
CA SER A 29 -40.24 28.14 3.13
C SER A 29 -39.40 29.32 3.59
N LEU A 30 -39.24 29.47 4.91
CA LEU A 30 -38.67 30.65 5.56
C LEU A 30 -37.53 30.25 6.51
N ASN A 31 -36.41 30.99 6.43
CA ASN A 31 -35.40 31.07 7.48
C ASN A 31 -35.41 32.49 8.06
N LEU A 32 -35.87 32.65 9.28
CA LEU A 32 -35.98 33.93 9.96
C LEU A 32 -34.88 34.08 11.02
N THR A 33 -34.17 35.21 11.01
CA THR A 33 -33.25 35.62 12.08
C THR A 33 -33.69 36.95 12.66
N GLY A 34 -34.24 36.92 13.88
CA GLY A 34 -35.05 38.00 14.41
C GLY A 34 -35.65 37.71 15.77
N SER A 35 -36.13 38.73 16.46
CA SER A 35 -36.81 38.60 17.75
C SER A 35 -38.19 39.25 17.75
N SER A 36 -39.09 38.68 18.55
CA SER A 36 -40.48 39.12 18.70
C SER A 36 -41.30 39.09 17.41
N ASP A 37 -40.91 38.23 16.46
CA ASP A 37 -41.63 38.05 15.20
C ASP A 37 -42.81 37.08 15.33
N THR A 38 -43.81 37.23 14.46
CA THR A 38 -44.93 36.30 14.32
C THR A 38 -44.93 35.72 12.91
N VAL A 39 -44.83 34.40 12.79
CA VAL A 39 -44.88 33.66 11.53
C VAL A 39 -46.17 32.84 11.47
N THR A 40 -46.97 33.00 10.44
CA THR A 40 -48.15 32.17 10.16
C THR A 40 -47.90 31.34 8.91
N MET A 41 -48.01 30.01 9.03
CA MET A 41 -47.88 29.10 7.91
C MET A 41 -49.26 28.80 7.30
N GLU A 42 -49.38 28.87 5.98
CA GLU A 42 -50.57 28.43 5.26
C GLU A 42 -50.51 26.94 4.90
N SER A 43 -51.67 26.34 4.61
CA SER A 43 -51.77 24.97 4.11
C SER A 43 -50.87 24.77 2.89
N GLY A 44 -49.98 23.78 2.95
CA GLY A 44 -49.01 23.47 1.89
C GLY A 44 -47.70 24.24 1.96
N ALA A 45 -47.47 25.07 3.00
CA ALA A 45 -46.16 25.63 3.28
C ALA A 45 -45.12 24.51 3.51
N GLY A 46 -43.87 24.76 3.11
CA GLY A 46 -42.77 23.80 3.21
C GLY A 46 -42.23 23.69 4.63
N SER A 47 -41.20 24.48 4.96
CA SER A 47 -40.57 24.50 6.28
C SER A 47 -40.36 25.92 6.81
N VAL A 48 -40.36 26.07 8.12
CA VAL A 48 -40.02 27.32 8.81
C VAL A 48 -38.89 27.07 9.79
N SER A 49 -37.83 27.86 9.69
CA SER A 49 -36.77 27.92 10.68
C SER A 49 -36.74 29.32 11.29
N VAL A 50 -36.78 29.43 12.61
CA VAL A 50 -36.65 30.71 13.34
C VAL A 50 -35.40 30.70 14.21
N SER A 51 -34.75 31.86 14.35
CA SER A 51 -33.57 32.07 15.17
C SER A 51 -33.66 33.42 15.86
N GLY A 52 -33.56 33.44 17.20
CA GLY A 52 -33.71 34.63 18.04
C GLY A 52 -34.79 34.45 19.10
N ASN A 53 -35.18 35.52 19.79
CA ASN A 53 -35.97 35.41 21.02
C ASN A 53 -37.43 35.78 20.82
N ASN A 54 -38.32 35.14 21.58
CA ASN A 54 -39.75 35.48 21.64
C ASN A 54 -40.50 35.45 20.29
N ASN A 55 -40.03 34.66 19.34
CA ASN A 55 -40.75 34.49 18.07
C ASN A 55 -41.94 33.55 18.25
N THR A 56 -43.03 33.79 17.54
CA THR A 56 -44.23 32.95 17.54
C THR A 56 -44.45 32.34 16.16
N VAL A 57 -44.63 31.02 16.08
CA VAL A 57 -44.95 30.29 14.84
C VAL A 57 -46.33 29.65 14.97
N HIS A 58 -47.26 30.05 14.11
CA HIS A 58 -48.61 29.53 13.98
C HIS A 58 -48.72 28.61 12.77
N ALA A 59 -48.89 27.31 13.03
CA ALA A 59 -49.06 26.26 12.04
C ALA A 59 -50.16 25.26 12.46
N GLU A 60 -51.07 25.67 13.36
CA GLU A 60 -52.12 24.82 13.93
C GLU A 60 -53.07 24.18 12.91
N ALA A 61 -53.24 24.81 11.75
CA ALA A 61 -54.13 24.33 10.68
C ALA A 61 -53.44 23.36 9.70
N ILE A 62 -52.15 23.07 9.89
CA ILE A 62 -51.34 22.27 8.97
C ILE A 62 -51.11 20.87 9.55
N ASP A 63 -51.44 19.86 8.77
CA ASP A 63 -51.03 18.48 9.00
C ASP A 63 -49.63 18.26 8.40
N GLY A 64 -48.67 17.81 9.20
CA GLY A 64 -47.30 17.59 8.77
C GLY A 64 -46.43 18.84 8.64
N ALA A 65 -46.63 19.87 9.48
CA ALA A 65 -45.77 21.05 9.47
C ALA A 65 -44.33 20.71 9.85
N SER A 66 -43.34 21.34 9.20
CA SER A 66 -41.91 21.19 9.53
C SER A 66 -41.36 22.50 10.08
N ILE A 67 -41.03 22.51 11.37
CA ILE A 67 -40.64 23.73 12.10
C ILE A 67 -39.34 23.49 12.87
N THR A 68 -38.40 24.41 12.74
CA THR A 68 -37.15 24.41 13.49
C THR A 68 -36.99 25.69 14.29
N VAL A 69 -36.84 25.61 15.61
CA VAL A 69 -36.31 26.70 16.43
C VAL A 69 -34.81 26.47 16.55
N SER A 70 -34.03 27.21 15.76
CA SER A 70 -32.60 26.94 15.58
C SER A 70 -31.73 27.45 16.74
N ALA A 71 -32.15 28.52 17.41
CA ALA A 71 -31.53 29.11 18.60
C ALA A 71 -32.44 30.19 19.20
N GLY A 72 -32.16 30.59 20.44
CA GLY A 72 -32.83 31.68 21.14
C GLY A 72 -33.66 31.22 22.32
N THR A 73 -34.46 32.12 22.89
CA THR A 73 -35.26 31.85 24.09
C THR A 73 -36.67 32.39 24.02
N GLY A 74 -37.63 31.71 24.65
CA GLY A 74 -39.00 32.19 24.85
C GLY A 74 -39.86 32.17 23.58
N ASN A 75 -39.44 31.44 22.56
CA ASN A 75 -40.21 31.24 21.34
C ASN A 75 -41.45 30.37 21.62
N VAL A 76 -42.50 30.57 20.82
CA VAL A 76 -43.77 29.84 20.92
C VAL A 76 -44.06 29.19 19.57
N VAL A 77 -44.23 27.87 19.53
CA VAL A 77 -44.61 27.14 18.33
C VAL A 77 -45.94 26.44 18.57
N THR A 78 -46.90 26.62 17.67
CA THR A 78 -48.16 25.86 17.66
C THR A 78 -48.31 25.18 16.31
N ALA A 79 -48.43 23.85 16.27
CA ALA A 79 -48.54 23.07 15.04
C ALA A 79 -49.70 22.06 15.09
N GLY A 80 -50.26 21.73 13.93
CA GLY A 80 -51.30 20.71 13.80
C GLY A 80 -50.76 19.29 13.90
N SER A 81 -51.60 18.30 13.56
CA SER A 81 -51.26 16.88 13.59
C SER A 81 -50.07 16.52 12.70
N GLY A 82 -49.39 15.40 12.97
CA GLY A 82 -48.32 14.85 12.13
C GLY A 82 -47.07 15.73 12.02
N SER A 83 -47.01 16.85 12.74
CA SER A 83 -45.97 17.86 12.58
C SER A 83 -44.63 17.42 13.18
N TRP A 84 -43.54 17.84 12.54
CA TRP A 84 -42.18 17.67 13.03
C TRP A 84 -41.62 19.01 13.53
N ILE A 85 -41.29 19.08 14.82
CA ILE A 85 -40.79 20.27 15.49
C ILE A 85 -39.43 19.95 16.11
N ALA A 86 -38.39 20.64 15.65
CA ALA A 86 -37.06 20.54 16.24
C ALA A 86 -36.69 21.86 16.92
N ASP A 87 -36.60 21.82 18.24
CA ASP A 87 -36.18 22.93 19.07
C ASP A 87 -34.77 22.70 19.62
N TYR A 88 -33.91 23.68 19.34
CA TYR A 88 -32.54 23.77 19.82
C TYR A 88 -32.32 25.02 20.69
N GLY A 89 -33.39 25.79 20.93
CA GLY A 89 -33.41 26.94 21.83
C GLY A 89 -33.51 26.54 23.30
N THR A 90 -33.80 27.53 24.15
CA THR A 90 -34.01 27.31 25.58
C THR A 90 -35.20 28.07 26.12
N GLY A 91 -36.04 27.44 26.95
CA GLY A 91 -37.18 28.10 27.56
C GLY A 91 -38.35 28.36 26.60
N ASP A 92 -38.43 27.59 25.51
CA ASP A 92 -39.43 27.73 24.47
C ASP A 92 -40.71 26.95 24.80
N THR A 93 -41.85 27.35 24.23
CA THR A 93 -43.14 26.68 24.39
C THR A 93 -43.59 26.08 23.08
N ILE A 94 -43.89 24.78 23.07
CA ILE A 94 -44.27 24.02 21.88
C ILE A 94 -45.65 23.42 22.13
N THR A 95 -46.58 23.59 21.20
CA THR A 95 -47.89 22.94 21.19
C THR A 95 -48.03 22.16 19.90
N VAL A 96 -48.38 20.88 20.00
CA VAL A 96 -48.50 19.97 18.85
C VAL A 96 -49.83 19.22 18.89
N GLY A 97 -50.40 18.97 17.70
CA GLY A 97 -51.55 18.09 17.50
C GLY A 97 -51.15 16.61 17.49
N ALA A 98 -52.08 15.72 17.16
CA ALA A 98 -51.89 14.27 17.26
C ALA A 98 -50.80 13.72 16.32
N ASN A 99 -50.09 12.68 16.77
CA ASN A 99 -49.03 11.98 16.03
C ASN A 99 -47.87 12.87 15.57
N GLY A 100 -47.59 13.95 16.31
CA GLY A 100 -46.46 14.82 16.10
C GLY A 100 -45.13 14.20 16.56
N SER A 101 -44.03 14.79 16.11
CA SER A 101 -42.68 14.49 16.56
C SER A 101 -42.02 15.78 17.05
N VAL A 102 -41.70 15.82 18.33
CA VAL A 102 -41.11 16.99 19.00
C VAL A 102 -39.76 16.62 19.57
N ARG A 103 -38.73 17.37 19.18
CA ARG A 103 -37.47 17.43 19.92
C ARG A 103 -37.43 18.77 20.65
N ALA A 104 -37.49 18.73 21.97
CA ALA A 104 -37.48 19.92 22.80
C ALA A 104 -36.05 20.38 23.10
N GLY A 105 -35.86 21.71 23.06
CA GLY A 105 -34.67 22.38 23.57
C GLY A 105 -34.65 22.36 25.10
N ARG A 106 -33.68 23.00 25.75
CA ARG A 106 -33.55 22.93 27.23
C ARG A 106 -34.56 23.83 27.95
N ASN A 107 -35.11 23.38 29.07
CA ASN A 107 -36.14 24.08 29.83
C ASN A 107 -37.40 24.40 29.00
N ALA A 108 -37.68 23.62 27.96
CA ALA A 108 -38.83 23.84 27.10
C ALA A 108 -40.13 23.31 27.75
N THR A 109 -41.26 23.87 27.35
CA THR A 109 -42.60 23.36 27.73
C THR A 109 -43.32 22.83 26.50
N VAL A 110 -43.67 21.54 26.51
CA VAL A 110 -44.38 20.87 25.42
C VAL A 110 -45.82 20.56 25.83
N TYR A 111 -46.78 20.97 25.00
CA TYR A 111 -48.19 20.62 25.09
C TYR A 111 -48.56 19.68 23.93
N ALA A 112 -48.57 18.38 24.20
CA ALA A 112 -49.11 17.37 23.30
C ALA A 112 -50.63 17.27 23.54
N THR A 113 -51.38 17.96 22.67
CA THR A 113 -52.81 18.20 22.90
C THR A 113 -53.69 17.01 22.55
N ALA A 114 -53.15 16.03 21.84
CA ALA A 114 -53.77 14.76 21.49
C ALA A 114 -52.69 13.65 21.54
N GLY A 115 -53.11 12.39 21.62
CA GLY A 115 -52.16 11.28 21.79
C GLY A 115 -51.48 10.81 20.49
N GLY A 116 -50.45 9.98 20.67
CA GLY A 116 -49.68 9.34 19.59
C GLY A 116 -48.37 10.06 19.25
N ASP A 117 -47.99 11.08 20.03
CA ASP A 117 -46.83 11.92 19.77
C ASP A 117 -45.52 11.22 20.20
N GLN A 118 -44.43 11.58 19.52
CA GLN A 118 -43.06 11.22 19.89
C GLN A 118 -42.34 12.45 20.42
N ILE A 119 -42.03 12.48 21.71
CA ILE A 119 -41.49 13.65 22.40
C ILE A 119 -40.11 13.32 22.96
N SER A 120 -39.08 14.02 22.51
CA SER A 120 -37.73 13.96 23.09
C SER A 120 -37.51 15.16 23.99
N LEU A 121 -37.26 14.93 25.27
CA LEU A 121 -37.06 15.95 26.30
C LEU A 121 -35.60 16.03 26.72
N SER A 122 -35.14 17.24 27.01
CA SER A 122 -33.81 17.59 27.53
C SER A 122 -33.91 18.02 29.01
N ASP A 123 -32.80 18.51 29.56
CA ASP A 123 -32.72 18.99 30.94
C ASP A 123 -33.58 20.23 31.21
N GLY A 124 -34.41 20.14 32.26
CA GLY A 124 -35.34 21.17 32.74
C GLY A 124 -36.71 21.17 32.06
N ASP A 125 -36.96 20.25 31.12
CA ASP A 125 -38.16 20.31 30.28
C ASP A 125 -39.43 19.89 31.03
N THR A 126 -40.57 20.41 30.57
CA THR A 126 -41.90 20.03 31.04
C THR A 126 -42.76 19.58 29.87
N ALA A 127 -43.40 18.41 29.97
CA ALA A 127 -44.34 17.91 28.97
C ALA A 127 -45.72 17.67 29.58
N TYR A 128 -46.75 18.20 28.92
CA TYR A 128 -48.15 17.88 29.17
C TYR A 128 -48.63 16.96 28.04
N ALA A 129 -48.70 15.67 28.30
CA ALA A 129 -48.79 14.64 27.26
C ALA A 129 -49.65 13.45 27.73
N ASN A 130 -50.48 12.90 26.84
CA ASN A 130 -51.33 11.75 27.14
C ASN A 130 -51.33 10.75 25.98
N SER A 131 -51.08 9.48 26.29
CA SER A 131 -50.96 8.42 25.28
C SER A 131 -49.83 8.64 24.28
N ASP A 132 -48.72 9.19 24.75
CA ASP A 132 -47.55 9.56 23.94
C ASP A 132 -46.32 8.70 24.27
N SER A 133 -45.35 8.69 23.36
CA SER A 133 -44.02 8.12 23.56
C SER A 133 -43.04 9.24 23.90
N ILE A 134 -42.43 9.16 25.08
CA ILE A 134 -41.55 10.20 25.61
C ILE A 134 -40.17 9.60 25.85
N SER A 135 -39.12 10.25 25.37
CA SER A 135 -37.73 9.88 25.63
C SER A 135 -37.01 11.03 26.29
N LEU A 136 -36.37 10.77 27.43
CA LEU A 136 -35.47 11.74 28.05
C LEU A 136 -34.07 11.55 27.47
N LEU A 137 -33.57 12.62 26.86
CA LEU A 137 -32.22 12.74 26.34
C LEU A 137 -31.21 12.79 27.49
N THR A 138 -29.99 12.34 27.21
CA THR A 138 -28.97 11.98 28.22
C THR A 138 -28.68 13.10 29.21
N GLY A 139 -28.73 12.77 30.51
CA GLY A 139 -28.39 13.69 31.60
C GLY A 139 -29.49 14.69 31.95
N GLY A 140 -30.67 14.61 31.31
CA GLY A 140 -31.78 15.54 31.53
C GLY A 140 -32.65 15.18 32.72
N SER A 141 -32.97 16.18 33.53
CA SER A 141 -34.14 16.15 34.42
C SER A 141 -35.38 16.66 33.68
N ALA A 142 -36.54 16.01 33.80
CA ALA A 142 -37.76 16.48 33.15
C ALA A 142 -39.00 16.23 34.01
N THR A 143 -40.03 17.05 33.79
CA THR A 143 -41.36 16.90 34.38
C THR A 143 -42.34 16.42 33.32
N VAL A 144 -43.08 15.35 33.58
CA VAL A 144 -44.15 14.87 32.71
C VAL A 144 -45.47 14.89 33.46
N SER A 145 -46.48 15.48 32.85
CA SER A 145 -47.85 15.53 33.36
C SER A 145 -48.83 14.93 32.36
N GLY A 146 -49.41 13.78 32.72
CA GLY A 146 -50.49 13.15 31.98
C GLY A 146 -50.48 11.63 32.06
N ASN A 147 -51.32 11.00 31.25
CA ASN A 147 -51.71 9.61 31.44
C ASN A 147 -51.35 8.71 30.27
N ASN A 148 -51.19 7.41 30.53
CA ASN A 148 -50.98 6.37 29.52
C ASN A 148 -49.75 6.58 28.61
N ASN A 149 -48.74 7.30 29.06
CA ASN A 149 -47.52 7.54 28.29
C ASN A 149 -46.54 6.36 28.41
N GLN A 150 -45.76 6.14 27.37
CA GLN A 150 -44.59 5.26 27.38
C GLN A 150 -43.34 6.11 27.48
N ILE A 151 -42.64 6.07 28.61
CA ILE A 151 -41.52 6.94 28.93
C ILE A 151 -40.23 6.11 28.97
N SER A 152 -39.20 6.53 28.25
CA SER A 152 -37.87 5.92 28.29
C SER A 152 -36.85 6.89 28.88
N LEU A 153 -36.15 6.44 29.92
CA LEU A 153 -35.07 7.15 30.57
C LEU A 153 -33.74 6.61 30.05
N ASN A 154 -33.03 7.38 29.22
CA ASN A 154 -31.75 6.92 28.67
C ASN A 154 -30.57 7.70 29.27
N ALA A 155 -29.76 7.02 30.07
CA ALA A 155 -28.54 7.58 30.67
C ALA A 155 -27.27 7.35 29.83
N PHE A 156 -27.35 6.74 28.63
CA PHE A 156 -26.18 6.39 27.84
C PHE A 156 -26.11 7.11 26.47
N TYR A 157 -25.13 7.98 26.31
CA TYR A 157 -24.75 8.57 25.01
C TYR A 157 -23.22 8.73 24.94
N ASN A 158 -22.59 8.21 23.89
CA ASN A 158 -21.14 8.24 23.67
C ASN A 158 -20.27 7.73 24.85
N GLY A 159 -20.71 6.69 25.56
CA GLY A 159 -19.89 6.05 26.61
C GLY A 159 -19.85 6.77 27.95
N ILE A 160 -20.63 7.84 28.14
CA ILE A 160 -20.75 8.55 29.42
C ILE A 160 -22.06 8.15 30.08
N GLN A 161 -21.98 7.63 31.32
CA GLN A 161 -23.15 7.40 32.16
C GLN A 161 -23.64 8.74 32.72
N GLY A 162 -24.86 9.15 32.36
CA GLY A 162 -25.53 10.33 32.89
C GLY A 162 -26.38 10.04 34.13
N THR A 163 -26.70 11.09 34.88
CA THR A 163 -27.75 11.08 35.91
C THR A 163 -29.03 11.66 35.32
N GLY A 164 -30.21 11.10 35.63
CA GLY A 164 -31.49 11.63 35.13
C GLY A 164 -32.59 11.50 36.17
N THR A 165 -33.49 12.49 36.23
CA THR A 165 -34.64 12.50 37.15
C THR A 165 -35.91 12.83 36.39
N LEU A 166 -36.91 11.95 36.49
CA LEU A 166 -38.25 12.17 35.97
C LEU A 166 -39.20 12.50 37.12
N GLU A 167 -39.75 13.71 37.11
CA GLU A 167 -40.88 14.09 37.95
C GLU A 167 -42.18 13.78 37.21
N LEU A 168 -42.96 12.84 37.70
CA LEU A 168 -44.15 12.32 37.01
C LEU A 168 -45.42 12.65 37.79
N SER A 169 -46.37 13.28 37.10
CA SER A 169 -47.74 13.46 37.57
C SER A 169 -48.72 12.86 36.56
N GLY A 170 -49.74 12.15 37.04
CA GLY A 170 -50.69 11.43 36.19
C GLY A 170 -50.68 9.91 36.45
N SER A 171 -51.33 9.16 35.58
CA SER A 171 -51.69 7.77 35.84
C SER A 171 -51.44 6.83 34.66
N ASN A 172 -51.20 5.55 34.97
CA ASN A 172 -51.00 4.46 34.00
C ASN A 172 -49.85 4.68 33.00
N ASN A 173 -48.80 5.40 33.37
CA ASN A 173 -47.62 5.54 32.54
C ASN A 173 -46.68 4.34 32.74
N THR A 174 -46.03 3.91 31.67
CA THR A 174 -44.98 2.88 31.71
C THR A 174 -43.63 3.55 31.54
N ILE A 175 -42.70 3.34 32.48
CA ILE A 175 -41.37 3.94 32.49
C ILE A 175 -40.34 2.82 32.27
N ALA A 176 -39.47 2.95 31.27
CA ALA A 176 -38.36 2.04 31.02
C ALA A 176 -37.03 2.70 31.39
N PHE A 177 -36.28 2.07 32.29
CA PHE A 177 -34.96 2.51 32.70
C PHE A 177 -33.88 1.93 31.76
N GLY A 178 -33.05 2.81 31.19
CA GLY A 178 -31.77 2.42 30.60
C GLY A 178 -30.69 2.25 31.66
N ALA A 179 -29.46 1.94 31.25
CA ALA A 179 -28.33 1.79 32.17
C ALA A 179 -27.85 3.15 32.72
N GLY A 180 -27.76 3.29 34.05
CA GLY A 180 -27.15 4.45 34.71
C GLY A 180 -27.86 4.86 36.00
N ALA A 181 -27.43 5.98 36.59
CA ALA A 181 -28.03 6.50 37.83
C ALA A 181 -29.30 7.30 37.52
N LEU A 182 -30.45 6.63 37.52
CA LEU A 182 -31.74 7.20 37.10
C LEU A 182 -32.75 7.17 38.24
N SER A 183 -33.62 8.18 38.29
CA SER A 183 -34.74 8.21 39.24
C SER A 183 -36.04 8.64 38.58
N VAL A 184 -37.13 8.11 39.11
CA VAL A 184 -38.49 8.58 38.87
C VAL A 184 -39.13 8.93 40.21
N ALA A 185 -39.74 10.10 40.28
CA ALA A 185 -40.51 10.57 41.41
C ALA A 185 -41.95 10.83 40.97
N THR A 186 -42.88 10.53 41.87
CA THR A 186 -44.30 10.85 41.76
C THR A 186 -44.69 11.73 42.94
N SER A 187 -45.93 12.19 42.98
CA SER A 187 -46.43 13.02 44.09
C SER A 187 -46.30 12.39 45.49
N THR A 188 -46.20 11.07 45.54
CA THR A 188 -46.33 10.29 46.79
C THR A 188 -45.22 9.28 47.00
N GLY A 189 -44.43 8.91 45.98
CA GLY A 189 -43.26 8.04 46.13
C GLY A 189 -42.26 8.13 44.98
N SER A 190 -41.09 7.50 45.14
CA SER A 190 -40.03 7.46 44.13
C SER A 190 -39.36 6.10 44.02
N PHE A 191 -38.71 5.87 42.87
CA PHE A 191 -37.81 4.73 42.62
C PHE A 191 -36.53 5.22 41.94
N ALA A 192 -35.38 4.72 42.37
CA ALA A 192 -34.09 5.10 41.82
C ALA A 192 -33.12 3.92 41.75
N GLU A 193 -32.36 3.87 40.66
CA GLU A 193 -31.12 3.10 40.55
C GLU A 193 -29.95 4.03 40.90
N GLN A 194 -29.18 3.69 41.93
CA GLN A 194 -27.98 4.42 42.31
C GLN A 194 -26.83 4.10 41.35
N ALA A 195 -25.81 4.98 41.30
CA ALA A 195 -24.59 4.73 40.52
C ALA A 195 -23.84 3.43 40.91
N SER A 196 -24.08 2.92 42.13
CA SER A 196 -23.55 1.65 42.61
C SER A 196 -24.34 0.41 42.12
N GLY A 197 -25.44 0.61 41.39
CA GLY A 197 -26.43 -0.43 41.07
C GLY A 197 -27.41 -0.75 42.21
N GLY A 198 -27.29 -0.06 43.36
CA GLY A 198 -28.23 -0.20 44.46
C GLY A 198 -29.61 0.37 44.12
N LEU A 199 -30.67 -0.28 44.59
CA LEU A 199 -32.05 0.11 44.30
C LEU A 199 -32.70 0.76 45.52
N VAL A 200 -33.30 1.94 45.36
CA VAL A 200 -33.97 2.67 46.44
C VAL A 200 -35.40 3.02 46.05
N MET A 201 -36.31 2.85 47.00
CA MET A 201 -37.69 3.30 46.92
C MET A 201 -38.03 4.19 48.11
N THR A 202 -38.84 5.22 47.88
CA THR A 202 -39.34 6.07 48.97
C THR A 202 -40.85 6.31 48.87
N GLY A 203 -41.51 6.56 49.99
CA GLY A 203 -42.89 7.04 50.04
C GLY A 203 -43.97 5.97 49.79
N GLY A 204 -44.99 6.27 48.98
CA GLY A 204 -46.18 5.46 48.74
C GLY A 204 -45.96 4.20 47.89
N ALA A 205 -44.77 4.02 47.32
CA ALA A 205 -44.42 2.84 46.54
C ALA A 205 -44.23 1.63 47.48
N ALA A 206 -45.21 0.72 47.53
CA ALA A 206 -45.16 -0.41 48.46
C ALA A 206 -44.21 -1.53 47.97
N PRO A 207 -43.38 -2.14 48.83
CA PRO A 207 -42.54 -3.29 48.48
C PRO A 207 -43.31 -4.48 47.90
N SER A 208 -44.61 -4.63 48.23
CA SER A 208 -45.49 -5.66 47.65
C SER A 208 -45.79 -5.45 46.16
N GLY A 209 -45.45 -4.29 45.60
CA GLY A 209 -45.60 -3.96 44.19
C GLY A 209 -44.35 -4.27 43.35
N LEU A 210 -43.36 -4.98 43.91
CA LEU A 210 -42.13 -5.39 43.23
C LEU A 210 -42.30 -6.79 42.63
N THR A 211 -42.06 -6.92 41.33
CA THR A 211 -42.02 -8.22 40.64
C THR A 211 -40.76 -8.29 39.80
N LEU A 212 -39.90 -9.27 40.05
CA LEU A 212 -38.72 -9.54 39.22
C LEU A 212 -38.99 -10.79 38.38
N THR A 213 -38.93 -10.68 37.06
CA THR A 213 -39.15 -11.82 36.15
C THR A 213 -38.15 -11.78 35.01
N GLY A 214 -37.33 -12.83 34.86
CA GLY A 214 -36.34 -12.94 33.79
C GLY A 214 -35.35 -11.78 33.77
N GLY A 215 -34.98 -11.26 34.95
CA GLY A 215 -34.10 -10.10 35.11
C GLY A 215 -34.75 -8.73 34.84
N MET A 216 -36.07 -8.67 34.63
CA MET A 216 -36.83 -7.42 34.55
C MET A 216 -37.54 -7.15 35.88
N LEU A 217 -37.11 -6.13 36.60
CA LEU A 217 -37.80 -5.62 37.77
C LEU A 217 -38.91 -4.67 37.35
N SER A 218 -40.15 -4.99 37.69
CA SER A 218 -41.31 -4.11 37.57
C SER A 218 -41.68 -3.56 38.93
N VAL A 219 -41.79 -2.24 39.01
CA VAL A 219 -42.06 -1.47 40.23
C VAL A 219 -43.36 -0.71 40.06
N GLN A 220 -44.38 -1.08 40.84
CA GLN A 220 -45.64 -0.34 40.88
C GLN A 220 -45.46 0.96 41.68
N LEU A 221 -45.66 2.08 41.00
CA LEU A 221 -45.74 3.41 41.58
C LEU A 221 -47.22 3.85 41.68
N ASP A 222 -47.46 4.96 42.38
CA ASP A 222 -48.80 5.50 42.58
C ASP A 222 -49.52 5.83 41.28
N GLY A 223 -50.86 5.83 41.29
CA GLY A 223 -51.68 6.16 40.11
C GLY A 223 -51.61 5.12 38.99
N GLY A 224 -51.19 3.88 39.27
CA GLY A 224 -51.08 2.84 38.24
C GLY A 224 -49.83 2.95 37.37
N ASN A 225 -48.90 3.85 37.68
CA ASN A 225 -47.63 3.99 36.97
C ASN A 225 -46.71 2.79 37.24
N VAL A 226 -45.98 2.31 36.23
CA VAL A 226 -45.11 1.13 36.32
C VAL A 226 -43.72 1.47 35.83
N ALA A 227 -42.70 1.31 36.68
CA ALA A 227 -41.30 1.46 36.30
C ALA A 227 -40.66 0.09 36.07
N ASN A 228 -40.04 -0.10 34.91
CA ASN A 228 -39.38 -1.33 34.51
C ASN A 228 -37.87 -1.10 34.40
N LEU A 229 -37.09 -1.90 35.13
CA LEU A 229 -35.64 -1.91 35.12
C LEU A 229 -35.13 -3.28 34.67
N SER A 230 -34.37 -3.32 33.57
CA SER A 230 -33.77 -4.57 33.05
C SER A 230 -32.40 -4.85 33.64
N GLY A 231 -32.00 -6.12 33.68
CA GLY A 231 -30.66 -6.55 34.12
C GLY A 231 -30.53 -6.74 35.63
N VAL A 232 -31.64 -6.78 36.35
CA VAL A 232 -31.65 -6.99 37.81
C VAL A 232 -31.47 -8.47 38.12
N THR A 233 -30.47 -8.80 38.94
CA THR A 233 -30.18 -10.17 39.36
C THR A 233 -31.06 -10.59 40.54
N SER A 234 -31.49 -11.87 40.56
CA SER A 234 -32.12 -12.47 41.74
C SER A 234 -31.15 -12.46 42.93
N GLY A 235 -31.58 -12.02 44.11
CA GLY A 235 -30.71 -11.78 45.26
C GLY A 235 -30.33 -10.30 45.46
N THR A 236 -30.63 -9.42 44.50
CA THR A 236 -30.44 -7.97 44.66
C THR A 236 -31.28 -7.43 45.82
N GLN A 237 -30.70 -6.55 46.63
CA GLN A 237 -31.40 -5.88 47.73
C GLN A 237 -32.01 -4.55 47.29
N VAL A 238 -33.21 -4.27 47.76
CA VAL A 238 -33.90 -2.99 47.60
C VAL A 238 -34.05 -2.33 48.96
N GLU A 239 -33.60 -1.09 49.07
CA GLU A 239 -33.82 -0.23 50.23
C GLU A 239 -35.17 0.50 50.07
N TYR A 240 -36.10 0.26 50.99
CA TYR A 240 -37.38 0.96 51.06
C TYR A 240 -37.39 1.91 52.25
N ILE A 241 -37.54 3.20 51.99
CA ILE A 241 -37.65 4.27 52.98
C ILE A 241 -39.10 4.71 53.09
N ASP A 242 -39.74 4.41 54.22
CA ASP A 242 -41.14 4.78 54.43
C ASP A 242 -41.34 6.30 54.60
N ALA A 243 -42.60 6.75 54.66
CA ALA A 243 -42.94 8.16 54.83
C ALA A 243 -42.44 8.79 56.15
N SER A 244 -41.99 7.98 57.13
CA SER A 244 -41.35 8.45 58.37
C SER A 244 -39.83 8.55 58.27
N GLY A 245 -39.24 8.11 57.15
CA GLY A 245 -37.80 8.10 56.89
C GLY A 245 -37.10 6.83 57.38
N VAL A 246 -37.83 5.77 57.75
CA VAL A 246 -37.24 4.51 58.22
C VAL A 246 -36.95 3.59 57.04
N ALA A 247 -35.69 3.14 56.93
CA ALA A 247 -35.24 2.21 55.90
C ALA A 247 -35.47 0.75 56.30
N THR A 248 -35.96 -0.05 55.35
CA THR A 248 -36.07 -1.52 55.42
C THR A 248 -35.49 -2.13 54.16
N TRP A 249 -34.95 -3.34 54.27
CA TRP A 249 -34.31 -4.03 53.14
C TRP A 249 -35.11 -5.26 52.74
N SER A 250 -35.32 -5.42 51.44
CA SER A 250 -35.96 -6.61 50.86
C SER A 250 -35.04 -7.22 49.80
N THR A 251 -34.90 -8.54 49.81
CA THR A 251 -34.19 -9.27 48.76
C THR A 251 -35.17 -9.62 47.65
N LEU A 252 -34.86 -9.21 46.42
CA LEU A 252 -35.64 -9.59 45.24
C LEU A 252 -35.37 -11.04 44.89
N MET A 253 -36.42 -11.80 44.63
CA MET A 253 -36.32 -13.14 44.05
C MET A 253 -37.01 -13.13 42.70
N ASP A 254 -36.29 -13.57 41.67
CA ASP A 254 -36.85 -13.70 40.33
C ASP A 254 -37.93 -14.79 40.33
N THR A 255 -39.08 -14.52 39.72
CA THR A 255 -40.18 -15.48 39.62
C THR A 255 -39.81 -16.74 38.82
N ASN A 256 -38.78 -16.67 37.97
CA ASN A 256 -38.23 -17.82 37.28
C ASN A 256 -37.42 -18.74 38.21
N LEU A 257 -37.14 -18.30 39.44
CA LEU A 257 -36.42 -19.03 40.48
C LEU A 257 -37.37 -19.37 41.64
N THR A 258 -37.89 -20.59 41.66
CA THR A 258 -38.85 -21.03 42.68
C THR A 258 -38.11 -21.66 43.86
N HIS A 259 -38.27 -21.10 45.07
CA HIS A 259 -37.79 -21.74 46.29
C HIS A 259 -38.67 -22.95 46.63
N VAL A 260 -38.06 -24.13 46.69
CA VAL A 260 -38.79 -25.39 46.97
C VAL A 260 -38.72 -25.72 48.45
N SER A 261 -37.51 -25.90 48.99
CA SER A 261 -37.27 -26.18 50.40
C SER A 261 -35.80 -26.04 50.76
N GLY A 262 -35.47 -25.70 52.01
CA GLY A 262 -34.07 -25.58 52.45
C GLY A 262 -33.28 -24.61 51.57
N ASN A 263 -32.19 -25.09 50.96
CA ASN A 263 -31.38 -24.33 50.00
C ASN A 263 -31.70 -24.70 48.53
N LEU A 264 -32.74 -25.49 48.27
CA LEU A 264 -33.12 -25.94 46.93
C LEU A 264 -34.01 -24.92 46.22
N TYR A 265 -33.62 -24.59 44.99
CA TYR A 265 -34.34 -23.71 44.07
C TYR A 265 -34.50 -24.40 42.71
N GLU A 266 -35.66 -24.23 42.09
CA GLU A 266 -35.93 -24.65 40.72
C GLU A 266 -35.80 -23.45 39.78
N VAL A 267 -34.99 -23.61 38.72
CA VAL A 267 -34.83 -22.63 37.64
C VAL A 267 -35.76 -23.04 36.50
N THR A 268 -36.89 -22.35 36.42
CA THR A 268 -38.01 -22.70 35.51
C THR A 268 -37.92 -22.01 34.14
N ALA A 269 -37.13 -20.94 34.05
CA ALA A 269 -36.79 -20.21 32.83
C ALA A 269 -35.47 -19.45 33.05
N SER A 270 -34.97 -18.72 32.04
CA SER A 270 -33.70 -18.00 32.12
C SER A 270 -33.64 -17.05 33.33
N VAL A 271 -32.58 -17.16 34.13
CA VAL A 271 -32.37 -16.35 35.34
C VAL A 271 -30.90 -15.99 35.54
N SER A 272 -30.65 -14.80 36.07
CA SER A 272 -29.39 -14.46 36.72
C SER A 272 -29.61 -14.43 38.23
N ALA A 273 -28.76 -15.11 39.01
CA ALA A 273 -28.87 -15.19 40.46
C ALA A 273 -27.53 -14.89 41.16
N MET A 274 -27.62 -14.23 42.31
CA MET A 274 -26.52 -13.94 43.22
C MET A 274 -26.78 -14.62 44.56
N MET A 275 -26.21 -15.81 44.76
CA MET A 275 -26.51 -16.71 45.88
C MET A 275 -25.25 -17.47 46.26
N SER A 276 -25.14 -17.93 47.51
CA SER A 276 -24.03 -18.81 47.94
C SER A 276 -24.60 -19.94 48.79
N GLY A 277 -24.05 -21.15 48.65
CA GLY A 277 -24.51 -22.35 49.35
C GLY A 277 -25.88 -22.86 48.89
N ALA A 278 -26.32 -22.46 47.68
CA ALA A 278 -27.59 -22.84 47.09
C ALA A 278 -27.48 -24.16 46.31
N THR A 279 -28.60 -24.88 46.21
CA THR A 279 -28.78 -26.00 45.29
C THR A 279 -29.79 -25.58 44.23
N LEU A 280 -29.40 -25.60 42.97
CA LEU A 280 -30.22 -25.14 41.85
C LEU A 280 -30.49 -26.30 40.89
N ASP A 281 -31.77 -26.56 40.63
CA ASP A 281 -32.23 -27.54 39.65
C ASP A 281 -32.68 -26.80 38.38
N VAL A 282 -31.94 -26.97 37.29
CA VAL A 282 -32.15 -26.24 36.03
C VAL A 282 -33.01 -27.08 35.09
N LEU A 283 -34.27 -26.70 34.97
CA LEU A 283 -35.27 -27.43 34.19
C LEU A 283 -35.06 -27.28 32.69
N SER A 284 -35.75 -28.13 31.92
CA SER A 284 -35.74 -28.11 30.45
C SER A 284 -36.09 -26.73 29.87
N GLY A 285 -35.27 -26.21 28.97
CA GLY A 285 -35.41 -24.90 28.34
C GLY A 285 -34.93 -23.71 29.18
N ALA A 286 -34.58 -23.91 30.46
CA ALA A 286 -34.10 -22.86 31.34
C ALA A 286 -32.59 -22.62 31.19
N SER A 287 -32.10 -21.48 31.65
CA SER A 287 -30.67 -21.15 31.66
C SER A 287 -30.33 -20.37 32.92
N LEU A 288 -29.10 -20.53 33.42
CA LEU A 288 -28.68 -19.99 34.70
C LEU A 288 -27.36 -19.22 34.54
N ASN A 289 -27.34 -17.97 34.97
CA ASN A 289 -26.11 -17.24 35.27
C ASN A 289 -26.01 -17.07 36.79
N LEU A 290 -25.10 -17.79 37.42
CA LEU A 290 -24.93 -17.81 38.86
C LEU A 290 -23.65 -17.10 39.26
N THR A 291 -23.76 -16.12 40.15
CA THR A 291 -22.61 -15.52 40.84
C THR A 291 -22.70 -15.88 42.31
N GLY A 292 -21.70 -16.59 42.82
CA GLY A 292 -21.89 -17.32 44.06
C GLY A 292 -20.71 -18.20 44.45
N SER A 293 -20.74 -18.74 45.66
CA SER A 293 -19.73 -19.73 46.07
C SER A 293 -20.36 -20.87 46.83
N SER A 294 -19.76 -22.05 46.70
CA SER A 294 -20.24 -23.29 47.31
C SER A 294 -21.65 -23.70 46.86
N ASP A 295 -22.03 -23.34 45.64
CA ASP A 295 -23.32 -23.69 45.05
C ASP A 295 -23.26 -25.05 44.35
N THR A 296 -24.39 -25.73 44.27
CA THR A 296 -24.56 -26.98 43.49
C THR A 296 -25.62 -26.76 42.43
N VAL A 297 -25.28 -26.97 41.17
CA VAL A 297 -26.20 -26.85 40.03
C VAL A 297 -26.40 -28.23 39.43
N THR A 298 -27.65 -28.67 39.30
CA THR A 298 -28.03 -29.86 38.54
C THR A 298 -28.75 -29.41 37.29
N MET A 299 -28.32 -29.88 36.13
CA MET A 299 -28.98 -29.61 34.86
C MET A 299 -29.87 -30.81 34.47
N GLU A 300 -31.11 -30.55 34.09
CA GLU A 300 -32.00 -31.55 33.50
C GLU A 300 -31.80 -31.69 31.98
N SER A 301 -32.34 -32.77 31.41
CA SER A 301 -32.33 -32.97 29.96
C SER A 301 -33.07 -31.83 29.23
N GLY A 302 -32.37 -31.20 28.29
CA GLY A 302 -32.87 -30.05 27.54
C GLY A 302 -32.72 -28.71 28.26
N ALA A 303 -32.06 -28.65 29.41
CA ALA A 303 -31.57 -27.38 29.96
C ALA A 303 -30.69 -26.65 28.94
N GLY A 304 -30.74 -25.32 28.94
CA GLY A 304 -29.93 -24.47 28.09
C GLY A 304 -28.49 -24.33 28.59
N SER A 305 -28.03 -23.10 28.78
CA SER A 305 -26.66 -22.84 29.26
C SER A 305 -26.61 -22.59 30.77
N VAL A 306 -25.55 -23.07 31.41
CA VAL A 306 -25.20 -22.70 32.80
C VAL A 306 -23.87 -21.97 32.81
N SER A 307 -23.86 -20.78 33.39
CA SER A 307 -22.66 -20.03 33.74
C SER A 307 -22.57 -19.93 35.25
N VAL A 308 -21.40 -20.26 35.82
CA VAL A 308 -21.10 -20.10 37.24
C VAL A 308 -19.88 -19.21 37.41
N SER A 309 -19.89 -18.37 38.44
CA SER A 309 -18.76 -17.54 38.84
C SER A 309 -18.61 -17.54 40.35
N GLY A 310 -17.36 -17.65 40.82
CA GLY A 310 -16.98 -17.72 42.23
C GLY A 310 -16.41 -19.10 42.59
N ASN A 311 -16.27 -19.39 43.87
CA ASN A 311 -15.42 -20.50 44.33
C ASN A 311 -16.21 -21.73 44.73
N SER A 312 -15.64 -22.90 44.47
CA SER A 312 -16.16 -24.19 44.95
C SER A 312 -17.59 -24.50 44.51
N ASN A 313 -18.00 -24.03 43.33
CA ASN A 313 -19.29 -24.38 42.76
C ASN A 313 -19.20 -25.76 42.08
N THR A 314 -20.25 -26.55 42.18
CA THR A 314 -20.37 -27.87 41.55
C THR A 314 -21.47 -27.85 40.49
N VAL A 315 -21.20 -28.30 39.27
CA VAL A 315 -22.19 -28.44 38.18
C VAL A 315 -22.30 -29.91 37.76
N HIS A 316 -23.50 -30.47 37.89
CA HIS A 316 -23.87 -31.83 37.48
C HIS A 316 -24.72 -31.78 36.20
N ALA A 317 -24.14 -32.21 35.09
CA ALA A 317 -24.75 -32.33 33.77
C ALA A 317 -24.43 -33.68 33.10
N GLU A 318 -24.06 -34.68 33.90
CA GLU A 318 -23.61 -36.02 33.47
C GLU A 318 -24.64 -36.79 32.63
N ALA A 319 -25.94 -36.53 32.82
CA ALA A 319 -27.02 -37.16 32.06
C ALA A 319 -27.38 -36.44 30.74
N ILE A 320 -26.68 -35.36 30.41
CA ILE A 320 -26.99 -34.49 29.27
C ILE A 320 -25.98 -34.71 28.13
N ASP A 321 -26.51 -34.97 26.94
CA ASP A 321 -25.75 -34.90 25.69
C ASP A 321 -25.76 -33.45 25.19
N GLY A 322 -24.59 -32.85 24.97
CA GLY A 322 -24.46 -31.47 24.48
C GLY A 322 -24.66 -30.39 25.54
N ALA A 323 -24.31 -30.62 26.81
CA ALA A 323 -24.40 -29.59 27.84
C ALA A 323 -23.49 -28.39 27.51
N SER A 324 -23.97 -27.16 27.77
CA SER A 324 -23.19 -25.92 27.59
C SER A 324 -22.90 -25.27 28.93
N ILE A 325 -21.66 -25.36 29.38
CA ILE A 325 -21.25 -24.92 30.73
C ILE A 325 -20.10 -23.92 30.62
N THR A 326 -20.19 -22.83 31.38
CA THR A 326 -19.11 -21.85 31.51
C THR A 326 -18.77 -21.61 32.97
N VAL A 327 -17.51 -21.82 33.34
CA VAL A 327 -16.95 -21.33 34.61
C VAL A 327 -16.28 -19.99 34.30
N SER A 328 -16.98 -18.89 34.58
CA SER A 328 -16.58 -17.56 34.13
C SER A 328 -15.43 -16.96 34.95
N ALA A 329 -15.31 -17.34 36.22
CA ALA A 329 -14.21 -17.00 37.11
C ALA A 329 -14.30 -17.81 38.42
N GLY A 330 -13.22 -17.82 39.19
CA GLY A 330 -13.17 -18.40 40.54
C GLY A 330 -12.22 -19.58 40.64
N THR A 331 -12.25 -20.28 41.78
CA THR A 331 -11.32 -21.37 42.07
C THR A 331 -11.99 -22.59 42.69
N GLY A 332 -11.48 -23.79 42.37
CA GLY A 332 -11.89 -25.06 42.96
C GLY A 332 -13.30 -25.49 42.56
N ASN A 333 -13.80 -25.05 41.42
CA ASN A 333 -15.07 -25.46 40.86
C ASN A 333 -14.99 -26.89 40.32
N VAL A 334 -16.10 -27.61 40.34
CA VAL A 334 -16.21 -28.98 39.84
C VAL A 334 -17.31 -29.03 38.79
N VAL A 335 -16.99 -29.50 37.58
CA VAL A 335 -17.95 -29.67 36.49
C VAL A 335 -17.95 -31.13 36.04
N THR A 336 -19.11 -31.76 35.98
CA THR A 336 -19.29 -33.10 35.39
C THR A 336 -20.35 -33.02 34.30
N ALA A 337 -20.01 -33.40 33.06
CA ALA A 337 -20.92 -33.31 31.92
C ALA A 337 -20.93 -34.59 31.09
N GLY A 338 -22.06 -34.88 30.41
CA GLY A 338 -22.20 -36.03 29.53
C GLY A 338 -21.49 -35.86 28.17
N SER A 339 -21.82 -36.71 27.20
CA SER A 339 -21.23 -36.68 25.86
C SER A 339 -21.51 -35.36 25.12
N GLY A 340 -20.68 -35.03 24.12
CA GLY A 340 -20.90 -33.88 23.23
C GLY A 340 -20.88 -32.51 23.91
N SER A 341 -20.55 -32.45 25.21
CA SER A 341 -20.67 -31.24 26.01
C SER A 341 -19.59 -30.22 25.69
N TRP A 342 -19.93 -28.93 25.74
CA TRP A 342 -19.01 -27.81 25.62
C TRP A 342 -18.79 -27.17 26.99
N ILE A 343 -17.55 -27.18 27.46
CA ILE A 343 -17.15 -26.64 28.76
C ILE A 343 -16.06 -25.59 28.54
N ALA A 344 -16.37 -24.35 28.90
CA ALA A 344 -15.39 -23.27 28.90
C ALA A 344 -15.06 -22.86 30.34
N ASP A 345 -13.83 -23.14 30.75
CA ASP A 345 -13.31 -22.76 32.05
C ASP A 345 -12.31 -21.61 31.90
N TYR A 346 -12.60 -20.52 32.62
CA TYR A 346 -11.74 -19.35 32.77
C TYR A 346 -11.28 -19.15 34.21
N GLY A 347 -11.65 -20.07 35.11
CA GLY A 347 -11.23 -20.13 36.49
C GLY A 347 -9.82 -20.70 36.65
N THR A 348 -9.48 -21.02 37.91
CA THR A 348 -8.18 -21.60 38.25
C THR A 348 -8.30 -22.73 39.27
N GLY A 349 -7.62 -23.85 39.04
CA GLY A 349 -7.64 -24.99 39.96
C GLY A 349 -8.95 -25.79 39.93
N ASP A 350 -9.66 -25.74 38.79
CA ASP A 350 -10.98 -26.35 38.64
C ASP A 350 -10.86 -27.80 38.14
N THR A 351 -11.85 -28.64 38.49
CA THR A 351 -11.91 -30.05 38.10
C THR A 351 -13.05 -30.26 37.11
N ILE A 352 -12.75 -30.81 35.94
CA ILE A 352 -13.69 -30.98 34.84
C ILE A 352 -13.73 -32.47 34.48
N THR A 353 -14.92 -33.06 34.41
CA THR A 353 -15.15 -34.41 33.89
C THR A 353 -16.11 -34.31 32.72
N VAL A 354 -15.73 -34.89 31.58
CA VAL A 354 -16.53 -34.84 30.35
C VAL A 354 -16.74 -36.24 29.78
N GLY A 355 -17.93 -36.49 29.23
CA GLY A 355 -18.21 -37.69 28.44
C GLY A 355 -17.60 -37.61 27.04
N ALA A 356 -17.80 -38.65 26.22
CA ALA A 356 -17.19 -38.75 24.90
C ALA A 356 -17.57 -37.61 23.93
N ASN A 357 -16.66 -37.26 23.03
CA ASN A 357 -16.80 -36.24 22.00
C ASN A 357 -17.12 -34.83 22.53
N GLY A 358 -16.73 -34.53 23.77
CA GLY A 358 -16.84 -33.21 24.37
C GLY A 358 -15.77 -32.23 23.87
N SER A 359 -15.96 -30.95 24.19
CA SER A 359 -15.00 -29.88 23.96
C SER A 359 -14.75 -29.15 25.27
N VAL A 360 -13.50 -29.19 25.73
CA VAL A 360 -13.07 -28.58 26.98
C VAL A 360 -12.02 -27.53 26.69
N ARG A 361 -12.28 -26.29 27.10
CA ARG A 361 -11.25 -25.28 27.28
C ARG A 361 -10.98 -25.17 28.78
N ALA A 362 -9.82 -25.66 29.20
CA ALA A 362 -9.42 -25.63 30.60
C ALA A 362 -8.92 -24.23 30.99
N GLY A 363 -9.26 -23.80 32.21
CA GLY A 363 -8.64 -22.67 32.89
C GLY A 363 -7.23 -23.04 33.37
N ARG A 364 -6.61 -22.22 34.23
CA ARG A 364 -5.22 -22.48 34.68
C ARG A 364 -5.17 -23.45 35.85
N ASN A 365 -4.18 -24.33 35.89
CA ASN A 365 -4.05 -25.40 36.89
C ASN A 365 -5.30 -26.31 36.99
N ALA A 366 -6.04 -26.46 35.90
CA ALA A 366 -7.25 -27.27 35.88
C ALA A 366 -6.91 -28.77 35.77
N THR A 367 -7.80 -29.61 36.28
CA THR A 367 -7.73 -31.07 36.11
C THR A 367 -8.89 -31.54 35.23
N VAL A 368 -8.60 -32.17 34.09
CA VAL A 368 -9.59 -32.66 33.13
C VAL A 368 -9.61 -34.19 33.12
N TYR A 369 -10.79 -34.79 33.27
CA TYR A 369 -11.05 -36.22 33.12
C TYR A 369 -11.89 -36.46 31.85
N ALA A 370 -11.24 -37.01 30.83
CA ALA A 370 -11.77 -37.23 29.49
C ALA A 370 -11.52 -38.69 29.06
N SER A 371 -12.05 -39.64 29.83
CA SER A 371 -11.67 -41.05 29.66
C SER A 371 -12.40 -41.79 28.54
N ALA A 372 -13.45 -41.19 27.99
CA ALA A 372 -14.37 -41.85 27.05
C ALA A 372 -13.94 -41.72 25.57
N GLY A 373 -13.13 -40.71 25.24
CA GLY A 373 -12.51 -40.54 23.94
C GLY A 373 -13.28 -39.65 22.96
N GLY A 374 -12.56 -39.16 21.95
CA GLY A 374 -13.09 -38.27 20.91
C GLY A 374 -13.16 -36.80 21.32
N ASP A 375 -12.64 -36.45 22.50
CA ASP A 375 -12.74 -35.12 23.09
C ASP A 375 -11.72 -34.16 22.46
N GLN A 376 -12.08 -32.88 22.41
CA GLN A 376 -11.19 -31.77 22.05
C GLN A 376 -10.84 -30.98 23.30
N ILE A 377 -9.58 -31.05 23.73
CA ILE A 377 -9.14 -30.50 25.01
C ILE A 377 -8.08 -29.42 24.75
N SER A 378 -8.34 -28.20 25.19
CA SER A 378 -7.36 -27.11 25.21
C SER A 378 -6.84 -26.93 26.63
N LEU A 379 -5.53 -27.09 26.81
CA LEU A 379 -4.82 -26.98 28.09
C LEU A 379 -3.92 -25.73 28.12
N SER A 380 -3.62 -25.23 29.30
CA SER A 380 -2.80 -24.07 29.62
C SER A 380 -1.80 -24.41 30.75
N ASP A 381 -1.09 -23.40 31.26
CA ASP A 381 -0.09 -23.53 32.32
C ASP A 381 -0.64 -24.21 33.59
N GLY A 382 -0.01 -25.34 33.93
CA GLY A 382 -0.25 -26.11 35.16
C GLY A 382 -1.33 -27.17 35.03
N ASP A 383 -1.94 -27.33 33.85
CA ASP A 383 -3.09 -28.20 33.69
C ASP A 383 -2.71 -29.68 33.65
N THR A 384 -3.61 -30.52 34.14
CA THR A 384 -3.49 -31.98 34.10
C THR A 384 -4.69 -32.57 33.35
N ALA A 385 -4.44 -33.44 32.37
CA ALA A 385 -5.51 -34.15 31.65
C ALA A 385 -5.34 -35.67 31.76
N TYR A 386 -6.41 -36.35 32.16
CA TYR A 386 -6.56 -37.81 32.10
C TYR A 386 -7.43 -38.16 30.89
N ALA A 387 -6.80 -38.40 29.75
CA ALA A 387 -7.42 -38.41 28.43
C ALA A 387 -7.06 -39.67 27.64
N ASN A 388 -8.01 -40.29 26.93
CA ASN A 388 -7.76 -41.45 26.08
C ASN A 388 -8.44 -41.33 24.72
N SER A 389 -7.66 -41.40 23.64
CA SER A 389 -8.15 -41.26 22.25
C SER A 389 -8.73 -39.87 21.96
N ASP A 390 -8.10 -38.84 22.52
CA ASP A 390 -8.54 -37.44 22.42
C ASP A 390 -7.60 -36.57 21.58
N SER A 391 -8.09 -35.43 21.13
CA SER A 391 -7.29 -34.37 20.54
C SER A 391 -6.98 -33.31 21.59
N ILE A 392 -5.71 -33.11 21.90
CA ILE A 392 -5.25 -32.21 22.97
C ILE A 392 -4.38 -31.13 22.35
N SER A 393 -4.69 -29.86 22.62
CA SER A 393 -3.87 -28.72 22.23
C SER A 393 -3.37 -27.99 23.48
N LEU A 394 -2.06 -27.76 23.55
CA LEU A 394 -1.48 -26.90 24.58
C LEU A 394 -1.44 -25.46 24.05
N LEU A 395 -2.09 -24.56 24.78
CA LEU A 395 -2.08 -23.12 24.58
C LEU A 395 -0.70 -22.57 24.98
N THR A 396 -0.30 -21.49 24.32
CA THR A 396 1.09 -20.99 24.29
C THR A 396 1.62 -20.58 25.66
N GLY A 397 2.84 -21.03 25.98
CA GLY A 397 3.51 -20.73 27.26
C GLY A 397 3.29 -21.78 28.35
N GLY A 398 2.38 -22.74 28.13
CA GLY A 398 1.96 -23.69 29.16
C GLY A 398 2.83 -24.92 29.34
N SER A 399 3.06 -25.25 30.60
CA SER A 399 3.44 -26.60 31.04
C SER A 399 2.18 -27.39 31.35
N ALA A 400 1.99 -28.58 30.78
CA ALA A 400 0.84 -29.44 31.09
C ALA A 400 1.27 -30.89 31.29
N THR A 401 0.49 -31.62 32.09
CA THR A 401 0.64 -33.06 32.30
C THR A 401 -0.51 -33.79 31.61
N VAL A 402 -0.20 -34.77 30.75
CA VAL A 402 -1.19 -35.63 30.10
C VAL A 402 -0.95 -37.08 30.53
N SER A 403 -2.01 -37.73 30.98
CA SER A 403 -2.02 -39.15 31.34
C SER A 403 -3.07 -39.91 30.56
N GLY A 404 -2.63 -40.84 29.71
CA GLY A 404 -3.49 -41.77 29.01
C GLY A 404 -2.98 -42.13 27.62
N ASN A 405 -3.84 -42.76 26.83
CA ASN A 405 -3.42 -43.52 25.65
C ASN A 405 -4.06 -43.04 24.36
N ASN A 406 -3.39 -43.25 23.23
CA ASN A 406 -3.88 -42.98 21.87
C ASN A 406 -4.28 -41.51 21.61
N ASN A 407 -3.78 -40.55 22.37
CA ASN A 407 -4.09 -39.14 22.17
C ASN A 407 -3.29 -38.54 21.01
N GLN A 408 -3.88 -37.55 20.34
CA GLN A 408 -3.22 -36.68 19.38
C GLN A 408 -2.97 -35.34 20.05
N ILE A 409 -1.71 -35.06 20.35
CA ILE A 409 -1.30 -33.89 21.14
C ILE A 409 -0.59 -32.90 20.21
N SER A 410 -1.01 -31.64 20.21
CA SER A 410 -0.35 -30.55 19.49
C SER A 410 0.24 -29.56 20.48
N LEU A 411 1.55 -29.35 20.37
CA LEU A 411 2.32 -28.37 21.14
C LEU A 411 2.50 -27.12 20.28
N ASN A 412 1.76 -26.06 20.57
CA ASN A 412 1.84 -24.81 19.81
C ASN A 412 2.61 -23.74 20.58
N ALA A 413 3.80 -23.39 20.08
CA ALA A 413 4.61 -22.29 20.60
C ALA A 413 4.25 -20.91 20.02
N PHE A 414 3.24 -20.81 19.13
CA PHE A 414 2.82 -19.55 18.53
C PHE A 414 1.33 -19.25 18.77
N TYR A 415 1.07 -18.16 19.50
CA TYR A 415 -0.21 -17.46 19.55
C TYR A 415 0.06 -15.95 19.55
N ASN A 416 -0.58 -15.20 18.64
CA ASN A 416 -0.40 -13.76 18.47
C ASN A 416 1.06 -13.27 18.29
N GLY A 417 1.91 -14.05 17.62
CA GLY A 417 3.27 -13.63 17.25
C GLY A 417 4.31 -13.71 18.37
N ILE A 418 3.97 -14.28 19.53
CA ILE A 418 4.92 -14.53 20.63
C ILE A 418 5.36 -15.99 20.56
N GLN A 419 6.67 -16.21 20.46
CA GLN A 419 7.28 -17.53 20.65
C GLN A 419 7.29 -17.87 22.14
N GLY A 420 6.48 -18.86 22.53
CA GLY A 420 6.45 -19.40 23.88
C GLY A 420 7.37 -20.61 24.05
N THR A 421 7.77 -20.88 25.29
CA THR A 421 8.27 -22.19 25.71
C THR A 421 7.09 -23.06 26.12
N GLY A 422 7.12 -24.37 25.86
CA GLY A 422 6.07 -25.29 26.30
C GLY A 422 6.67 -26.63 26.72
N THR A 423 6.21 -27.17 27.85
CA THR A 423 6.69 -28.46 28.38
C THR A 423 5.52 -29.41 28.60
N LEU A 424 5.53 -30.56 27.94
CA LEU A 424 4.55 -31.62 28.14
C LEU A 424 5.14 -32.74 28.98
N GLU A 425 4.57 -33.00 30.15
CA GLU A 425 4.80 -34.24 30.88
C GLU A 425 3.78 -35.29 30.44
N LEU A 426 4.23 -36.41 29.90
CA LEU A 426 3.39 -37.42 29.31
C LEU A 426 3.56 -38.77 30.02
N SER A 427 2.44 -39.33 30.46
CA SER A 427 2.36 -40.72 30.93
C SER A 427 1.29 -41.47 30.13
N GLY A 428 1.53 -42.75 29.85
CA GLY A 428 0.66 -43.56 28.99
C GLY A 428 1.32 -43.95 27.67
N SER A 429 0.54 -44.44 26.72
CA SER A 429 1.04 -45.18 25.56
C SER A 429 0.38 -44.79 24.24
N ASN A 430 1.12 -44.94 23.14
CA ASN A 430 0.64 -44.72 21.77
C ASN A 430 0.10 -43.32 21.47
N ASN A 431 0.57 -42.28 22.18
CA ASN A 431 0.22 -40.90 21.88
C ASN A 431 1.07 -40.38 20.72
N THR A 432 0.48 -39.55 19.85
CA THR A 432 1.21 -38.82 18.79
C THR A 432 1.32 -37.36 19.20
N ILE A 433 2.54 -36.82 19.24
CA ILE A 433 2.82 -35.45 19.67
C ILE A 433 3.35 -34.67 18.46
N ALA A 434 2.65 -33.64 18.02
CA ALA A 434 3.10 -32.73 16.97
C ALA A 434 3.68 -31.46 17.58
N PHE A 435 4.92 -31.14 17.20
CA PHE A 435 5.62 -29.92 17.62
C PHE A 435 5.35 -28.81 16.59
N GLY A 436 4.86 -27.67 17.06
CA GLY A 436 4.91 -26.41 16.32
C GLY A 436 6.31 -25.77 16.37
N ALA A 437 6.47 -24.60 15.75
CA ALA A 437 7.75 -23.89 15.78
C ALA A 437 8.02 -23.26 17.16
N GLY A 438 9.15 -23.57 17.79
CA GLY A 438 9.62 -22.91 19.01
C GLY A 438 10.39 -23.83 19.98
N ALA A 439 10.76 -23.30 21.15
CA ALA A 439 11.45 -24.09 22.17
C ALA A 439 10.46 -24.95 22.96
N LEU A 440 10.20 -26.16 22.45
CA LEU A 440 9.21 -27.10 22.99
C LEU A 440 9.89 -28.35 23.52
N SER A 441 9.31 -28.95 24.56
CA SER A 441 9.77 -30.25 25.05
C SER A 441 8.61 -31.16 25.44
N VAL A 442 8.86 -32.46 25.29
CA VAL A 442 8.04 -33.54 25.85
C VAL A 442 8.92 -34.43 26.71
N ALA A 443 8.46 -34.73 27.92
CA ALA A 443 9.09 -35.66 28.83
C ALA A 443 8.14 -36.80 29.12
N THR A 444 8.65 -38.03 29.11
CA THR A 444 7.98 -39.21 29.66
C THR A 444 8.64 -39.60 30.97
N SER A 445 8.14 -40.66 31.62
CA SER A 445 8.75 -41.19 32.86
C SER A 445 10.21 -41.61 32.73
N THR A 446 10.69 -41.82 31.50
CA THR A 446 11.93 -42.56 31.22
C THR A 446 12.79 -41.91 30.13
N GLY A 447 12.24 -40.96 29.37
CA GLY A 447 13.00 -40.18 28.38
C GLY A 447 12.39 -38.82 28.08
N SER A 448 13.10 -37.98 27.33
CA SER A 448 12.59 -36.70 26.85
C SER A 448 13.08 -36.38 25.44
N PHE A 449 12.34 -35.49 24.77
CA PHE A 449 12.72 -34.89 23.50
C PHE A 449 12.42 -33.40 23.53
N ALA A 450 13.38 -32.58 23.12
CA ALA A 450 13.26 -31.13 23.11
C ALA A 450 13.90 -30.51 21.87
N GLU A 451 13.24 -29.49 21.32
CA GLU A 451 13.83 -28.55 20.37
C GLU A 451 14.37 -27.35 21.16
N GLN A 452 15.67 -27.09 21.06
CA GLN A 452 16.30 -25.92 21.65
C GLN A 452 15.98 -24.67 20.83
N ALA A 453 16.07 -23.49 21.45
CA ALA A 453 15.91 -22.20 20.76
C ALA A 453 16.93 -21.98 19.61
N SER A 454 18.05 -22.72 19.62
CA SER A 454 19.05 -22.74 18.55
C SER A 454 18.67 -23.61 17.34
N GLY A 455 17.55 -24.32 17.40
CA GLY A 455 17.17 -25.38 16.46
C GLY A 455 17.87 -26.72 16.70
N GLY A 456 18.73 -26.81 17.73
CA GLY A 456 19.36 -28.07 18.15
C GLY A 456 18.33 -29.02 18.77
N LEU A 457 18.52 -30.32 18.55
CA LEU A 457 17.62 -31.35 19.08
C LEU A 457 18.29 -32.10 20.22
N VAL A 458 17.61 -32.19 21.36
CA VAL A 458 18.09 -32.95 22.54
C VAL A 458 17.15 -34.09 22.84
N MET A 459 17.73 -35.25 23.12
CA MET A 459 17.04 -36.41 23.65
C MET A 459 17.71 -36.88 24.93
N THR A 460 16.92 -37.30 25.90
CA THR A 460 17.45 -37.88 27.14
C THR A 460 16.80 -39.22 27.46
N GLY A 461 17.50 -40.07 28.21
CA GLY A 461 16.91 -41.26 28.83
C GLY A 461 16.80 -42.48 27.90
N SER A 462 15.70 -43.21 27.93
CA SER A 462 15.48 -44.47 27.19
C SER A 462 15.17 -44.30 25.69
N ALA A 463 15.02 -43.06 25.22
CA ALA A 463 14.74 -42.77 23.82
C ALA A 463 15.96 -43.11 22.94
N ALA A 464 16.02 -44.32 22.39
CA ALA A 464 17.19 -44.78 21.65
C ALA A 464 17.36 -44.00 20.32
N PRO A 465 18.60 -43.69 19.90
CA PRO A 465 18.86 -43.08 18.59
C PRO A 465 18.29 -43.87 17.40
N SER A 466 18.14 -45.19 17.54
CA SER A 466 17.50 -46.06 16.53
C SER A 466 16.00 -45.79 16.34
N GLY A 467 15.37 -45.05 17.26
CA GLY A 467 13.97 -44.63 17.18
C GLY A 467 13.76 -43.32 16.42
N LEU A 468 14.81 -42.76 15.81
CA LEU A 468 14.76 -41.56 14.99
C LEU A 468 14.54 -41.92 13.52
N THR A 469 13.53 -41.32 12.90
CA THR A 469 13.29 -41.44 11.46
C THR A 469 12.97 -40.06 10.92
N LEU A 470 13.83 -39.54 10.05
CA LEU A 470 13.58 -38.31 9.31
C LEU A 470 13.10 -38.67 7.91
N THR A 471 11.90 -38.26 7.51
CA THR A 471 11.37 -38.52 6.17
C THR A 471 10.70 -37.27 5.63
N GLY A 472 11.19 -36.75 4.51
CA GLY A 472 10.64 -35.56 3.87
C GLY A 472 10.63 -34.33 4.78
N GLY A 473 11.66 -34.17 5.61
CA GLY A 473 11.76 -33.09 6.60
C GLY A 473 10.87 -33.25 7.84
N MET A 474 10.17 -34.38 8.00
CA MET A 474 9.44 -34.72 9.22
C MET A 474 10.25 -35.70 10.05
N LEU A 475 10.77 -35.22 11.18
CA LEU A 475 11.41 -36.07 12.18
C LEU A 475 10.35 -36.75 13.03
N SER A 476 10.34 -38.07 13.05
CA SER A 476 9.60 -38.89 14.00
C SER A 476 10.56 -39.46 15.04
N VAL A 477 10.22 -39.25 16.31
CA VAL A 477 11.00 -39.69 17.48
C VAL A 477 10.15 -40.66 18.28
N GLN A 478 10.57 -41.92 18.32
CA GLN A 478 9.95 -42.92 19.18
C GLN A 478 10.36 -42.69 20.63
N LEU A 479 9.38 -42.37 21.46
CA LEU A 479 9.48 -42.31 22.91
C LEU A 479 8.89 -43.61 23.50
N ASP A 480 9.12 -43.81 24.80
CA ASP A 480 8.65 -45.01 25.52
C ASP A 480 7.13 -45.19 25.45
N GLY A 481 6.67 -46.44 25.61
CA GLY A 481 5.25 -46.78 25.59
C GLY A 481 4.59 -46.63 24.22
N GLY A 482 5.35 -46.60 23.12
CA GLY A 482 4.79 -46.43 21.78
C GLY A 482 4.43 -44.97 21.45
N ASN A 483 4.78 -44.00 22.31
CA ASN A 483 4.56 -42.58 22.04
C ASN A 483 5.48 -42.08 20.92
N VAL A 484 4.97 -41.24 20.01
CA VAL A 484 5.73 -40.72 18.86
C VAL A 484 5.67 -39.20 18.83
N ALA A 485 6.81 -38.54 18.99
CA ALA A 485 6.92 -37.09 18.76
C ALA A 485 7.27 -36.83 17.30
N LYS A 486 6.65 -35.81 16.70
CA LYS A 486 6.82 -35.41 15.31
C LYS A 486 7.19 -33.94 15.25
N LEU A 487 8.30 -33.63 14.59
CA LEU A 487 8.79 -32.28 14.36
C LEU A 487 8.95 -32.07 12.85
N SER A 488 8.31 -31.03 12.30
CA SER A 488 8.40 -30.67 10.88
C SER A 488 9.50 -29.65 10.63
N GLY A 489 10.08 -29.65 9.42
CA GLY A 489 11.08 -28.67 9.00
C GLY A 489 12.51 -29.02 9.42
N VAL A 490 12.74 -30.26 9.87
CA VAL A 490 14.08 -30.75 10.22
C VAL A 490 14.84 -31.06 8.93
N THR A 491 16.06 -30.55 8.79
CA THR A 491 16.89 -30.81 7.61
C THR A 491 17.78 -32.04 7.79
N SER A 492 18.00 -32.79 6.72
CA SER A 492 19.06 -33.81 6.68
C SER A 492 20.41 -33.14 6.96
N GLY A 493 21.21 -33.68 7.86
CA GLY A 493 22.42 -33.04 8.38
C GLY A 493 22.25 -32.41 9.78
N THR A 494 21.00 -32.28 10.27
CA THR A 494 20.74 -31.79 11.65
C THR A 494 21.40 -32.70 12.68
N GLN A 495 22.06 -32.09 13.68
CA GLN A 495 22.67 -32.82 14.78
C GLN A 495 21.67 -33.03 15.93
N VAL A 496 21.67 -34.25 16.47
CA VAL A 496 20.90 -34.62 17.66
C VAL A 496 21.88 -34.96 18.77
N GLU A 497 21.74 -34.29 19.91
CA GLU A 497 22.43 -34.61 21.15
C GLU A 497 21.60 -35.63 21.92
N TYR A 498 22.15 -36.82 22.12
CA TYR A 498 21.57 -37.88 22.94
C TYR A 498 22.31 -37.99 24.26
N ILE A 499 21.60 -37.76 25.37
CA ILE A 499 22.11 -37.87 26.73
C ILE A 499 21.55 -39.16 27.35
N ASP A 500 22.43 -40.13 27.57
CA ASP A 500 22.01 -41.41 28.15
C ASP A 500 21.61 -41.29 29.64
N ALA A 501 21.11 -42.38 30.22
CA ALA A 501 20.71 -42.42 31.63
C ALA A 501 21.85 -42.18 32.63
N SER A 502 23.12 -42.23 32.20
CA SER A 502 24.29 -41.89 33.02
C SER A 502 24.71 -40.43 32.88
N GLY A 503 24.04 -39.66 32.01
CA GLY A 503 24.33 -38.26 31.73
C GLY A 503 25.40 -38.05 30.65
N VAL A 504 25.80 -39.08 29.91
CA VAL A 504 26.82 -38.98 28.86
C VAL A 504 26.16 -38.53 27.55
N ALA A 505 26.63 -37.42 27.00
CA ALA A 505 26.17 -36.88 25.72
C ALA A 505 26.92 -37.52 24.53
N THR A 506 26.16 -37.92 23.52
CA THR A 506 26.65 -38.38 22.21
C THR A 506 25.95 -37.63 21.10
N TRP A 507 26.63 -37.43 19.97
CA TRP A 507 26.10 -36.66 18.84
C TRP A 507 25.88 -37.59 17.65
N SER A 508 24.71 -37.46 17.02
CA SER A 508 24.38 -38.15 15.77
C SER A 508 23.87 -37.16 14.74
N THR A 509 24.19 -37.39 13.47
CA THR A 509 23.66 -36.60 12.35
C THR A 509 22.44 -37.32 11.78
N LEU A 510 21.30 -36.63 11.69
CA LEU A 510 20.10 -37.16 11.05
C LEU A 510 20.29 -37.19 9.53
N MET A 511 19.91 -38.30 8.91
CA MET A 511 19.81 -38.41 7.46
C MET A 511 18.36 -38.67 7.09
N ASP A 512 17.83 -37.89 6.14
CA ASP A 512 16.49 -38.12 5.61
C ASP A 512 16.44 -39.47 4.87
N THR A 513 15.42 -40.29 5.11
CA THR A 513 15.26 -41.58 4.45
C THR A 513 15.06 -41.47 2.94
N ASN A 514 14.62 -40.30 2.46
CA ASN A 514 14.52 -40.00 1.03
C ASN A 514 15.87 -39.58 0.43
N LEU A 515 16.94 -39.53 1.22
CA LEU A 515 18.31 -39.23 0.81
C LEU A 515 19.21 -40.46 1.03
N THR A 516 19.43 -41.22 -0.03
CA THR A 516 20.23 -42.46 0.05
C THR A 516 21.69 -42.18 -0.30
N HIS A 517 22.61 -42.47 0.62
CA HIS A 517 24.04 -42.43 0.33
C HIS A 517 24.42 -43.62 -0.55
N VAL A 518 24.94 -43.36 -1.75
CA VAL A 518 25.31 -44.40 -2.72
C VAL A 518 26.78 -44.78 -2.55
N SER A 519 27.68 -43.80 -2.74
CA SER A 519 29.12 -43.97 -2.57
C SER A 519 29.85 -42.63 -2.57
N GLY A 520 30.99 -42.52 -1.88
CA GLY A 520 31.77 -41.27 -1.86
C GLY A 520 30.95 -40.08 -1.36
N ASN A 521 30.80 -39.04 -2.19
CA ASN A 521 29.94 -37.89 -1.92
C ASN A 521 28.60 -37.94 -2.68
N LEU A 522 28.26 -39.06 -3.34
CA LEU A 522 27.05 -39.23 -4.14
C LEU A 522 25.86 -39.66 -3.28
N TYR A 523 24.75 -38.93 -3.44
CA TYR A 523 23.48 -39.19 -2.79
C TYR A 523 22.36 -39.21 -3.84
N GLU A 524 21.39 -40.11 -3.67
CA GLU A 524 20.16 -40.17 -4.45
C GLU A 524 19.00 -39.55 -3.65
N VAL A 525 18.26 -38.66 -4.28
CA VAL A 525 17.07 -37.99 -3.74
C VAL A 525 15.83 -38.66 -4.36
N THR A 526 15.16 -39.51 -3.59
CA THR A 526 14.08 -40.39 -4.07
C THR A 526 12.68 -39.80 -3.90
N ALA A 527 12.55 -38.75 -3.07
CA ALA A 527 11.33 -37.96 -2.88
C ALA A 527 11.70 -36.56 -2.37
N SER A 528 10.75 -35.77 -1.88
CA SER A 528 11.05 -34.42 -1.34
C SER A 528 12.03 -34.49 -0.16
N VAL A 529 13.11 -33.70 -0.20
CA VAL A 529 14.16 -33.63 0.83
C VAL A 529 14.55 -32.17 1.09
N SER A 530 14.80 -31.84 2.36
CA SER A 530 15.60 -30.67 2.72
C SER A 530 16.91 -31.12 3.36
N ALA A 531 18.03 -30.63 2.85
CA ALA A 531 19.37 -31.07 3.26
C ALA A 531 20.30 -29.90 3.55
N MET A 532 21.15 -30.07 4.55
CA MET A 532 22.25 -29.17 4.90
C MET A 532 23.58 -29.91 4.72
N MET A 533 24.24 -29.71 3.58
CA MET A 533 25.42 -30.49 3.16
C MET A 533 26.41 -29.57 2.45
N SER A 534 27.65 -30.01 2.21
CA SER A 534 28.60 -29.26 1.39
C SER A 534 29.58 -30.22 0.73
N GLY A 535 29.96 -29.96 -0.52
CA GLY A 535 30.79 -30.87 -1.32
C GLY A 535 30.08 -32.17 -1.74
N ALA A 536 28.75 -32.20 -1.71
CA ALA A 536 27.93 -33.35 -2.06
C ALA A 536 27.58 -33.37 -3.55
N THR A 537 27.40 -34.57 -4.09
CA THR A 537 26.80 -34.78 -5.41
C THR A 537 25.42 -35.41 -5.19
N LEU A 538 24.36 -34.76 -5.65
CA LEU A 538 22.98 -35.18 -5.45
C LEU A 538 22.33 -35.49 -6.79
N ASP A 539 21.76 -36.68 -6.91
CA ASP A 539 20.98 -37.11 -8.07
C ASP A 539 19.49 -37.09 -7.72
N VAL A 540 18.72 -36.20 -8.35
CA VAL A 540 17.30 -35.95 -8.04
C VAL A 540 16.43 -36.72 -9.01
N LEU A 541 15.84 -37.80 -8.51
CA LEU A 541 15.05 -38.73 -9.31
C LEU A 541 13.69 -38.15 -9.72
N SER A 542 13.04 -38.80 -10.69
CA SER A 542 11.68 -38.45 -11.12
C SER A 542 10.69 -38.36 -9.95
N GLY A 543 9.97 -37.23 -9.86
CA GLY A 543 8.99 -36.92 -8.80
C GLY A 543 9.58 -36.41 -7.49
N ALA A 544 10.92 -36.39 -7.35
CA ALA A 544 11.59 -35.87 -6.16
C ALA A 544 11.78 -34.36 -6.22
N SER A 545 12.06 -33.73 -5.08
CA SER A 545 12.36 -32.30 -4.98
C SER A 545 13.40 -32.07 -3.90
N LEU A 546 14.24 -31.05 -4.09
CA LEU A 546 15.38 -30.82 -3.21
C LEU A 546 15.40 -29.36 -2.75
N ASN A 547 15.52 -29.15 -1.44
CA ASN A 547 15.93 -27.87 -0.87
C ASN A 547 17.27 -28.04 -0.16
N LEU A 548 18.34 -27.57 -0.79
CA LEU A 548 19.71 -27.74 -0.35
C LEU A 548 20.26 -26.43 0.20
N THR A 549 20.77 -26.47 1.43
CA THR A 549 21.61 -25.42 2.00
C THR A 549 23.03 -25.94 2.11
N GLY A 550 23.96 -25.33 1.37
CA GLY A 550 25.27 -25.92 1.16
C GLY A 550 26.18 -25.15 0.22
N SER A 551 27.44 -25.55 0.16
CA SER A 551 28.41 -24.94 -0.74
C SER A 551 29.27 -26.00 -1.43
N SER A 552 29.68 -25.71 -2.66
CA SER A 552 30.43 -26.60 -3.55
C SER A 552 29.69 -27.91 -3.86
N ASP A 553 28.36 -27.89 -3.88
CA ASP A 553 27.54 -29.05 -4.19
C ASP A 553 27.27 -29.18 -5.70
N THR A 554 27.02 -30.39 -6.18
CA THR A 554 26.60 -30.68 -7.56
C THR A 554 25.25 -31.39 -7.52
N VAL A 555 24.25 -30.85 -8.18
CA VAL A 555 22.89 -31.41 -8.27
C VAL A 555 22.61 -31.79 -9.71
N THR A 556 22.30 -33.04 -9.97
CA THR A 556 21.80 -33.52 -11.26
C THR A 556 20.31 -33.79 -11.12
N MET A 557 19.51 -33.30 -12.05
CA MET A 557 18.07 -33.57 -12.09
C MET A 557 17.78 -34.59 -13.20
N GLU A 558 16.99 -35.63 -12.89
CA GLU A 558 16.46 -36.56 -13.88
C GLU A 558 15.16 -36.05 -14.52
N SER A 559 14.80 -36.61 -15.68
CA SER A 559 13.52 -36.32 -16.34
C SER A 559 12.34 -36.63 -15.40
N GLY A 560 11.47 -35.65 -15.19
CA GLY A 560 10.34 -35.75 -14.27
C GLY A 560 10.65 -35.35 -12.83
N ALA A 561 11.87 -34.93 -12.49
CA ALA A 561 12.17 -34.28 -11.22
C ALA A 561 11.28 -33.04 -11.01
N GLY A 562 10.91 -32.77 -9.75
CA GLY A 562 10.13 -31.61 -9.35
C GLY A 562 10.99 -30.33 -9.28
N SER A 563 10.95 -29.64 -8.15
CA SER A 563 11.71 -28.39 -7.95
C SER A 563 13.03 -28.62 -7.22
N VAL A 564 14.07 -27.89 -7.63
CA VAL A 564 15.35 -27.79 -6.91
C VAL A 564 15.54 -26.36 -6.42
N SER A 565 15.79 -26.21 -5.13
CA SER A 565 16.24 -24.97 -4.50
C SER A 565 17.63 -25.18 -3.92
N VAL A 566 18.57 -24.30 -4.22
CA VAL A 566 19.92 -24.31 -3.67
C VAL A 566 20.24 -22.98 -3.00
N SER A 567 20.93 -23.03 -1.87
CA SER A 567 21.37 -21.87 -1.09
C SER A 567 22.82 -22.04 -0.67
N GLY A 568 23.67 -21.06 -0.97
CA GLY A 568 25.09 -21.04 -0.62
C GLY A 568 25.99 -20.91 -1.85
N ASN A 569 27.28 -21.17 -1.72
CA ASN A 569 28.26 -20.73 -2.71
C ASN A 569 28.75 -21.86 -3.61
N SER A 570 29.02 -21.55 -4.88
CA SER A 570 29.66 -22.45 -5.83
C SER A 570 28.92 -23.78 -6.06
N ASN A 571 27.59 -23.77 -5.94
CA ASN A 571 26.77 -24.95 -6.26
C ASN A 571 26.56 -25.06 -7.76
N THR A 572 26.54 -26.28 -8.30
CA THR A 572 26.29 -26.56 -9.72
C THR A 572 25.00 -27.36 -9.86
N VAL A 573 24.08 -26.94 -10.73
CA VAL A 573 22.82 -27.64 -11.03
C VAL A 573 22.77 -28.02 -12.51
N HIS A 574 22.71 -29.31 -12.81
CA HIS A 574 22.56 -29.88 -14.15
C HIS A 574 21.14 -30.39 -14.35
N ALA A 575 20.37 -29.69 -15.18
CA ALA A 575 18.99 -30.01 -15.59
C ALA A 575 18.83 -29.95 -17.12
N GLU A 576 19.93 -30.12 -17.87
CA GLU A 576 20.01 -29.89 -19.31
C GLU A 576 19.12 -30.85 -20.13
N ALA A 577 18.84 -32.04 -19.58
CA ALA A 577 18.00 -33.06 -20.20
C ALA A 577 16.50 -32.93 -19.88
N ILE A 578 16.10 -31.86 -19.19
CA ILE A 578 14.73 -31.67 -18.70
C ILE A 578 14.09 -30.46 -19.39
N ASP A 579 12.97 -30.70 -20.05
CA ASP A 579 12.07 -29.63 -20.47
C ASP A 579 11.17 -29.22 -19.29
N GLY A 580 11.12 -27.93 -18.97
CA GLY A 580 10.28 -27.39 -17.90
C GLY A 580 10.87 -27.52 -16.48
N ALA A 581 12.19 -27.56 -16.32
CA ALA A 581 12.81 -27.63 -15.00
C ALA A 581 12.46 -26.39 -14.15
N SER A 582 12.24 -26.56 -12.85
CA SER A 582 11.98 -25.47 -11.90
C SER A 582 13.12 -25.36 -10.89
N ILE A 583 13.95 -24.32 -11.04
CA ILE A 583 15.17 -24.14 -10.26
C ILE A 583 15.15 -22.79 -9.53
N THR A 584 15.53 -22.78 -8.26
CA THR A 584 15.71 -21.57 -7.48
C THR A 584 17.10 -21.54 -6.85
N VAL A 585 17.85 -20.46 -7.08
CA VAL A 585 19.06 -20.14 -6.33
C VAL A 585 18.65 -19.09 -5.30
N SER A 586 18.39 -19.52 -4.07
CA SER A 586 17.76 -18.66 -3.06
C SER A 586 18.71 -17.64 -2.44
N ALA A 587 20.01 -17.95 -2.41
CA ALA A 587 21.08 -17.07 -1.93
C ALA A 587 22.46 -17.66 -2.29
N GLY A 588 23.50 -16.83 -2.17
CA GLY A 588 24.91 -17.24 -2.28
C GLY A 588 25.60 -16.69 -3.53
N THR A 589 26.82 -17.15 -3.79
CA THR A 589 27.65 -16.61 -4.88
C THR A 589 28.30 -17.67 -5.75
N GLY A 590 28.43 -17.40 -7.05
CA GLY A 590 29.23 -18.20 -7.98
C GLY A 590 28.63 -19.57 -8.32
N ASN A 591 27.32 -19.72 -8.18
CA ASN A 591 26.58 -20.91 -8.55
C ASN A 591 26.49 -21.03 -10.08
N VAL A 592 26.36 -22.26 -10.56
CA VAL A 592 26.23 -22.59 -11.99
C VAL A 592 24.94 -23.37 -12.18
N VAL A 593 24.07 -22.94 -13.09
CA VAL A 593 22.81 -23.62 -13.40
C VAL A 593 22.74 -23.85 -14.91
N THR A 594 22.51 -25.09 -15.33
CA THR A 594 22.22 -25.41 -16.74
C THR A 594 20.88 -26.13 -16.83
N ALA A 595 19.94 -25.65 -17.64
CA ALA A 595 18.60 -26.24 -17.77
C ALA A 595 18.14 -26.38 -19.24
N GLY A 596 17.28 -27.36 -19.51
CA GLY A 596 16.69 -27.59 -20.83
C GLY A 596 15.58 -26.58 -21.21
N SER A 597 14.80 -26.90 -22.24
CA SER A 597 13.82 -25.96 -22.83
C SER A 597 12.64 -25.69 -21.89
N GLY A 598 12.01 -24.52 -21.96
CA GLY A 598 10.81 -24.22 -21.16
C GLY A 598 11.05 -24.11 -19.65
N SER A 599 12.30 -24.11 -19.20
CA SER A 599 12.66 -24.12 -17.78
C SER A 599 12.43 -22.76 -17.11
N TRP A 600 12.06 -22.79 -15.84
CA TRP A 600 11.95 -21.61 -14.98
C TRP A 600 13.10 -21.57 -13.97
N ILE A 601 13.88 -20.49 -14.01
CA ILE A 601 15.04 -20.28 -13.14
C ILE A 601 14.86 -18.95 -12.41
N ALA A 602 14.81 -19.00 -11.08
CA ALA A 602 14.82 -17.81 -10.23
C ALA A 602 16.11 -17.75 -9.42
N ASP A 603 16.94 -16.77 -9.73
CA ASP A 603 18.18 -16.50 -9.06
C ASP A 603 18.08 -15.22 -8.21
N TYR A 604 18.40 -15.38 -6.93
CA TYR A 604 18.49 -14.31 -5.94
C TYR A 604 19.92 -14.18 -5.37
N GLY A 605 20.87 -14.94 -5.91
CA GLY A 605 22.28 -14.90 -5.59
C GLY A 605 23.04 -13.76 -6.27
N THR A 606 24.36 -13.85 -6.23
CA THR A 606 25.25 -12.89 -6.91
C THR A 606 26.41 -13.56 -7.63
N GLY A 607 26.71 -13.14 -8.86
CA GLY A 607 27.86 -13.67 -9.62
C GLY A 607 27.63 -15.06 -10.21
N ASP A 608 26.36 -15.47 -10.35
CA ASP A 608 25.98 -16.81 -10.78
C ASP A 608 25.99 -16.94 -12.30
N THR A 609 26.21 -18.15 -12.82
CA THR A 609 26.17 -18.45 -14.26
C THR A 609 24.98 -19.33 -14.57
N ILE A 610 24.12 -18.90 -15.49
CA ILE A 610 22.87 -19.56 -15.85
C ILE A 610 22.90 -19.87 -17.35
N THR A 611 22.58 -21.10 -17.72
CA THR A 611 22.40 -21.53 -19.11
C THR A 611 21.01 -22.15 -19.25
N VAL A 612 20.24 -21.70 -20.23
CA VAL A 612 18.85 -22.14 -20.43
C VAL A 612 18.61 -22.54 -21.90
N GLY A 613 17.82 -23.60 -22.11
CA GLY A 613 17.30 -23.99 -23.42
C GLY A 613 16.18 -23.08 -23.90
N ALA A 614 15.61 -23.36 -25.07
CA ALA A 614 14.62 -22.48 -25.72
C ALA A 614 13.34 -22.29 -24.91
N ASN A 615 12.70 -21.13 -25.03
CA ASN A 615 11.44 -20.76 -24.36
C ASN A 615 11.48 -20.81 -22.82
N GLY A 616 12.65 -20.70 -22.20
CA GLY A 616 12.83 -20.61 -20.76
C GLY A 616 12.45 -19.24 -20.19
N SER A 617 12.36 -19.18 -18.85
CA SER A 617 12.13 -17.97 -18.08
C SER A 617 13.21 -17.85 -17.01
N VAL A 618 14.06 -16.84 -17.12
CA VAL A 618 15.16 -16.58 -16.18
C VAL A 618 14.93 -15.26 -15.47
N ARG A 619 14.96 -15.28 -14.14
CA ARG A 619 15.17 -14.08 -13.32
C ARG A 619 16.57 -14.18 -12.74
N ALA A 620 17.46 -13.31 -13.19
CA ALA A 620 18.85 -13.29 -12.77
C ALA A 620 19.04 -12.52 -11.46
N GLY A 621 19.97 -12.99 -10.62
CA GLY A 621 20.48 -12.28 -9.45
C GLY A 621 21.38 -11.11 -9.87
N ARG A 622 22.25 -10.61 -9.00
CA ARG A 622 23.16 -9.49 -9.35
C ARG A 622 24.50 -9.99 -9.89
N ASN A 623 25.06 -9.31 -10.89
CA ASN A 623 26.30 -9.72 -11.58
C ASN A 623 26.22 -11.12 -12.19
N ALA A 624 25.02 -11.59 -12.54
CA ALA A 624 24.82 -12.91 -13.10
C ALA A 624 25.17 -12.94 -14.60
N THR A 625 25.62 -14.09 -15.10
CA THR A 625 25.84 -14.34 -16.53
C THR A 625 24.82 -15.32 -17.06
N VAL A 626 23.99 -14.93 -18.02
CA VAL A 626 22.93 -15.76 -18.62
C VAL A 626 23.29 -16.15 -20.06
N TYR A 627 23.22 -17.43 -20.39
CA TYR A 627 23.37 -17.98 -21.75
C TYR A 627 22.02 -18.53 -22.23
N ALA A 628 21.42 -17.85 -23.19
CA ALA A 628 20.08 -18.12 -23.74
C ALA A 628 20.16 -18.15 -25.28
N SER A 629 20.86 -19.15 -25.83
CA SER A 629 21.22 -19.13 -27.26
C SER A 629 20.15 -19.69 -28.20
N ALA A 630 19.11 -20.34 -27.66
CA ALA A 630 18.16 -21.12 -28.43
C ALA A 630 16.88 -20.35 -28.84
N GLY A 631 16.59 -19.22 -28.17
CA GLY A 631 15.54 -18.29 -28.54
C GLY A 631 14.18 -18.55 -27.87
N GLY A 632 13.36 -17.49 -27.83
CA GLY A 632 12.03 -17.50 -27.22
C GLY A 632 12.02 -17.32 -25.70
N ASP A 633 13.16 -17.04 -25.10
CA ASP A 633 13.35 -16.95 -23.66
C ASP A 633 12.84 -15.62 -23.09
N GLN A 634 12.41 -15.63 -21.82
CA GLN A 634 12.08 -14.43 -21.05
C GLN A 634 13.15 -14.22 -19.99
N ILE A 635 13.92 -13.15 -20.08
CA ILE A 635 15.09 -12.91 -19.23
C ILE A 635 14.90 -11.60 -18.47
N SER A 636 14.89 -11.65 -17.14
CA SER A 636 14.90 -10.48 -16.28
C SER A 636 16.30 -10.28 -15.70
N LEU A 637 16.94 -9.17 -16.04
CA LEU A 637 18.31 -8.81 -15.63
C LEU A 637 18.30 -7.69 -14.57
N SER A 638 19.29 -7.68 -13.71
CA SER A 638 19.55 -6.69 -12.68
C SER A 638 20.95 -6.05 -12.83
N ASP A 639 21.46 -5.43 -11.77
CA ASP A 639 22.70 -4.67 -11.78
C ASP A 639 23.95 -5.57 -11.90
N GLY A 640 24.76 -5.29 -12.93
CA GLY A 640 26.01 -5.98 -13.27
C GLY A 640 25.83 -7.18 -14.18
N ASP A 641 24.61 -7.50 -14.60
CA ASP A 641 24.33 -8.75 -15.30
C ASP A 641 24.79 -8.74 -16.76
N THR A 642 25.16 -9.91 -17.27
CA THR A 642 25.50 -10.14 -18.68
C THR A 642 24.59 -11.21 -19.28
N ALA A 643 23.96 -10.95 -20.41
CA ALA A 643 23.16 -11.95 -21.13
C ALA A 643 23.68 -12.18 -22.56
N TYR A 644 23.94 -13.44 -22.90
CA TYR A 644 24.21 -13.92 -24.26
C TYR A 644 22.93 -14.54 -24.82
N ALA A 645 22.13 -13.74 -25.54
CA ALA A 645 20.74 -14.04 -25.88
C ALA A 645 20.45 -13.81 -27.37
N ASN A 646 19.67 -14.68 -28.01
CA ASN A 646 19.27 -14.52 -29.41
C ASN A 646 17.79 -14.82 -29.63
N SER A 647 17.03 -13.84 -30.13
CA SER A 647 15.58 -13.94 -30.36
C SER A 647 14.76 -14.06 -29.07
N ASP A 648 15.21 -13.38 -28.01
CA ASP A 648 14.62 -13.44 -26.67
C ASP A 648 13.93 -12.14 -26.25
N SER A 649 13.11 -12.21 -25.20
CA SER A 649 12.50 -11.07 -24.53
C SER A 649 13.27 -10.77 -23.24
N ILE A 650 13.94 -9.61 -23.18
CA ILE A 650 14.81 -9.22 -22.07
C ILE A 650 14.21 -8.01 -21.37
N SER A 651 14.09 -8.06 -20.05
CA SER A 651 13.65 -6.94 -19.22
C SER A 651 14.74 -6.58 -18.22
N LEU A 652 15.12 -5.30 -18.14
CA LEU A 652 16.00 -4.83 -17.08
C LEU A 652 15.17 -4.35 -15.87
N LEU A 653 15.48 -4.88 -14.69
CA LEU A 653 14.94 -4.48 -13.41
C LEU A 653 15.60 -3.15 -12.97
N THR A 654 14.84 -2.28 -12.30
CA THR A 654 15.20 -0.87 -12.05
C THR A 654 16.57 -0.66 -11.42
N GLY A 655 17.34 0.30 -11.98
CA GLY A 655 18.54 0.86 -11.35
C GLY A 655 19.84 0.08 -11.59
N GLY A 656 19.82 -0.97 -12.43
CA GLY A 656 21.02 -1.75 -12.76
C GLY A 656 21.63 -1.41 -14.12
N SER A 657 22.94 -1.60 -14.23
CA SER A 657 23.62 -1.70 -15.53
C SER A 657 23.67 -3.14 -16.01
N ALA A 658 23.35 -3.43 -17.27
CA ALA A 658 23.49 -4.79 -17.82
C ALA A 658 24.13 -4.77 -19.21
N THR A 659 24.79 -5.87 -19.56
CA THR A 659 25.37 -6.11 -20.88
C THR A 659 24.55 -7.18 -21.61
N VAL A 660 24.10 -6.90 -22.82
CA VAL A 660 23.41 -7.88 -23.68
C VAL A 660 24.22 -8.09 -24.94
N SER A 661 24.51 -9.36 -25.25
CA SER A 661 25.20 -9.78 -26.46
C SER A 661 24.35 -10.76 -27.27
N GLY A 662 23.96 -10.35 -28.46
CA GLY A 662 23.29 -11.22 -29.44
C GLY A 662 22.26 -10.50 -30.29
N ASN A 663 21.48 -11.28 -31.04
CA ASN A 663 20.71 -10.77 -32.17
C ASN A 663 19.20 -10.97 -32.00
N ASN A 664 18.42 -10.10 -32.63
CA ASN A 664 16.95 -10.21 -32.72
C ASN A 664 16.20 -10.19 -31.38
N ASN A 665 16.79 -9.66 -30.30
CA ASN A 665 16.13 -9.61 -29.00
C ASN A 665 15.14 -8.44 -28.91
N GLN A 666 14.09 -8.62 -28.10
CA GLN A 666 13.19 -7.56 -27.66
C GLN A 666 13.58 -7.16 -26.24
N ILE A 667 14.14 -5.96 -26.08
CA ILE A 667 14.68 -5.48 -24.81
C ILE A 667 13.77 -4.39 -24.27
N SER A 668 13.26 -4.55 -23.05
CA SER A 668 12.51 -3.52 -22.34
C SER A 668 13.33 -2.97 -21.17
N LEU A 669 13.49 -1.65 -21.16
CA LEU A 669 14.15 -0.91 -20.09
C LEU A 669 13.06 -0.26 -19.24
N ASN A 670 12.74 -0.83 -18.08
CA ASN A 670 11.70 -0.28 -17.22
C ASN A 670 12.32 0.53 -16.08
N ALA A 671 12.11 1.84 -16.09
CA ALA A 671 12.61 2.75 -15.06
C ALA A 671 11.69 2.84 -13.82
N PHE A 672 10.55 2.14 -13.81
CA PHE A 672 9.61 2.08 -12.69
C PHE A 672 9.34 0.65 -12.21
N TYR A 673 9.79 0.34 -11.00
CA TYR A 673 9.40 -0.84 -10.23
C TYR A 673 9.19 -0.38 -8.78
N ASN A 674 8.01 -0.62 -8.22
CA ASN A 674 7.61 -0.19 -6.87
C ASN A 674 7.80 1.32 -6.56
N GLY A 675 7.65 2.21 -7.54
CA GLY A 675 7.65 3.66 -7.33
C GLY A 675 9.02 4.32 -7.20
N ILE A 676 10.12 3.59 -7.42
CA ILE A 676 11.49 4.13 -7.40
C ILE A 676 11.95 4.37 -8.84
N GLN A 677 12.31 5.62 -9.17
CA GLN A 677 12.99 5.96 -10.42
C GLN A 677 14.48 5.58 -10.33
N GLY A 678 14.94 4.67 -11.18
CA GLY A 678 16.35 4.28 -11.27
C GLY A 678 17.02 4.80 -12.53
N THR A 679 18.32 5.09 -12.46
CA THR A 679 19.19 5.28 -13.63
C THR A 679 19.74 3.92 -14.06
N GLY A 680 19.56 3.54 -15.33
CA GLY A 680 20.05 2.26 -15.88
C GLY A 680 20.89 2.45 -17.13
N THR A 681 21.88 1.58 -17.32
CA THR A 681 22.78 1.58 -18.49
C THR A 681 22.75 0.21 -19.15
N LEU A 682 22.36 0.15 -20.42
CA LEU A 682 22.44 -1.08 -21.22
C LEU A 682 23.63 -0.99 -22.17
N GLU A 683 24.59 -1.90 -22.04
CA GLU A 683 25.62 -2.12 -23.05
C GLU A 683 25.17 -3.21 -24.01
N LEU A 684 25.03 -2.88 -25.30
CA LEU A 684 24.50 -3.78 -26.31
C LEU A 684 25.56 -4.11 -27.37
N SER A 685 25.76 -5.39 -27.61
CA SER A 685 26.53 -5.91 -28.74
C SER A 685 25.68 -6.89 -29.54
N GLY A 686 25.73 -6.81 -30.87
CA GLY A 686 24.89 -7.63 -31.76
C GLY A 686 23.96 -6.80 -32.64
N SER A 687 23.07 -7.47 -33.37
CA SER A 687 22.31 -6.88 -34.49
C SER A 687 20.81 -7.11 -34.36
N ASN A 688 20.02 -6.20 -34.94
CA ASN A 688 18.56 -6.29 -35.07
C ASN A 688 17.78 -6.41 -33.74
N ASN A 689 18.31 -5.90 -32.63
CA ASN A 689 17.60 -5.85 -31.37
C ASN A 689 16.62 -4.66 -31.35
N ARG A 690 15.45 -4.85 -30.74
CA ARG A 690 14.43 -3.81 -30.57
C ARG A 690 14.38 -3.43 -29.10
N ILE A 691 14.64 -2.16 -28.78
CA ILE A 691 14.75 -1.67 -27.42
C ILE A 691 13.57 -0.75 -27.16
N ALA A 692 12.83 -0.96 -26.08
CA ALA A 692 11.71 -0.12 -25.66
C ALA A 692 12.05 0.52 -24.31
N PHE A 693 11.99 1.85 -24.25
CA PHE A 693 12.21 2.62 -23.03
C PHE A 693 10.90 2.90 -22.31
N GLY A 694 10.86 2.62 -21.02
CA GLY A 694 9.89 3.20 -20.09
C GLY A 694 10.29 4.63 -19.69
N ALA A 695 9.40 5.35 -19.00
CA ALA A 695 9.67 6.72 -18.57
C ALA A 695 10.80 6.79 -17.52
N GLY A 696 11.85 7.59 -17.75
CA GLY A 696 12.94 7.83 -16.78
C GLY A 696 14.33 7.90 -17.42
N ALA A 697 15.32 8.45 -16.71
CA ALA A 697 16.67 8.65 -17.25
C ALA A 697 17.41 7.32 -17.48
N LEU A 698 17.41 6.85 -18.73
CA LEU A 698 17.96 5.57 -19.16
C LEU A 698 18.95 5.79 -20.30
N SER A 699 20.00 4.95 -20.37
CA SER A 699 20.98 5.01 -21.45
C SER A 699 21.24 3.64 -22.07
N VAL A 700 21.47 3.64 -23.38
CA VAL A 700 21.91 2.50 -24.18
C VAL A 700 23.21 2.89 -24.86
N ALA A 701 24.23 2.06 -24.71
CA ALA A 701 25.48 2.17 -25.43
C ALA A 701 25.69 0.95 -26.32
N THR A 702 26.16 1.16 -27.54
CA THR A 702 26.74 0.13 -28.41
C THR A 702 28.25 0.34 -28.50
N SER A 703 28.96 -0.53 -29.23
CA SER A 703 30.42 -0.39 -29.41
C SER A 703 30.86 0.89 -30.16
N THR A 704 29.92 1.62 -30.75
CA THR A 704 30.18 2.67 -31.74
C THR A 704 29.29 3.91 -31.57
N GLY A 705 28.28 3.86 -30.70
CA GLY A 705 27.41 4.99 -30.41
C GLY A 705 26.63 4.81 -29.10
N SER A 706 26.01 5.88 -28.62
CA SER A 706 25.13 5.82 -27.43
C SER A 706 23.91 6.71 -27.58
N PHE A 707 22.85 6.37 -26.84
CA PHE A 707 21.61 7.12 -26.74
C PHE A 707 21.19 7.17 -25.26
N ALA A 708 20.92 8.36 -24.73
CA ALA A 708 20.51 8.55 -23.34
C ALA A 708 19.42 9.60 -23.19
N GLU A 709 18.42 9.32 -22.36
CA GLU A 709 17.48 10.33 -21.86
C GLU A 709 18.07 11.00 -20.60
N GLN A 710 18.20 12.32 -20.63
CA GLN A 710 18.64 13.11 -19.48
C GLN A 710 17.47 13.29 -18.49
N ALA A 711 17.80 13.48 -17.21
CA ALA A 711 16.81 13.80 -16.17
C ALA A 711 15.99 15.07 -16.45
N SER A 712 16.49 15.96 -17.32
CA SER A 712 15.80 17.16 -17.80
C SER A 712 14.74 16.87 -18.90
N GLY A 713 14.60 15.63 -19.34
CA GLY A 713 13.76 15.23 -20.48
C GLY A 713 14.39 15.51 -21.86
N GLY A 714 15.64 15.97 -21.90
CA GLY A 714 16.42 16.11 -23.14
C GLY A 714 17.08 14.79 -23.56
N LEU A 715 17.39 14.61 -24.83
CA LEU A 715 18.02 13.40 -25.36
C LEU A 715 19.48 13.67 -25.74
N VAL A 716 20.40 12.78 -25.39
CA VAL A 716 21.82 12.84 -25.81
C VAL A 716 22.14 11.64 -26.69
N MET A 717 22.82 11.91 -27.80
CA MET A 717 23.29 10.92 -28.75
C MET A 717 24.78 11.10 -28.99
N THR A 718 25.52 10.00 -29.15
CA THR A 718 26.94 10.04 -29.54
C THR A 718 27.26 8.97 -30.58
N GLY A 719 28.32 9.20 -31.36
CA GLY A 719 28.86 8.22 -32.29
C GLY A 719 27.93 7.90 -33.46
N SER A 720 27.79 6.63 -33.82
CA SER A 720 27.03 6.20 -35.01
C SER A 720 25.51 6.33 -34.92
N ALA A 721 24.98 6.80 -33.79
CA ALA A 721 23.58 7.20 -33.65
C ALA A 721 23.34 8.51 -34.44
N ALA A 722 23.30 8.41 -35.77
CA ALA A 722 23.20 9.57 -36.65
C ALA A 722 21.80 10.21 -36.60
N PRO A 723 21.69 11.55 -36.65
CA PRO A 723 20.39 12.24 -36.66
C PRO A 723 19.46 11.85 -37.82
N SER A 724 20.01 11.31 -38.92
CA SER A 724 19.24 10.83 -40.08
C SER A 724 18.37 9.59 -39.79
N GLY A 725 18.64 8.87 -38.70
CA GLY A 725 17.90 7.68 -38.27
C GLY A 725 16.77 7.94 -37.27
N LEU A 726 16.40 9.21 -37.03
CA LEU A 726 15.38 9.61 -36.06
C LEU A 726 14.01 9.78 -36.71
N THR A 727 12.99 9.13 -36.15
CA THR A 727 11.59 9.32 -36.56
C THR A 727 10.71 9.50 -35.34
N LEU A 728 10.06 10.66 -35.20
CA LEU A 728 9.03 10.92 -34.19
C LEU A 728 7.66 10.83 -34.86
N THR A 729 6.79 9.93 -34.39
CA THR A 729 5.42 9.80 -34.92
C THR A 729 4.46 9.44 -33.80
N GLY A 730 3.47 10.31 -33.54
CA GLY A 730 2.44 10.05 -32.55
C GLY A 730 2.99 9.89 -31.13
N GLY A 731 3.99 10.71 -30.78
CA GLY A 731 4.69 10.66 -29.49
C GLY A 731 5.66 9.48 -29.29
N MET A 732 5.94 8.67 -30.32
CA MET A 732 6.96 7.62 -30.30
C MET A 732 8.19 8.05 -31.11
N LEU A 733 9.35 8.15 -30.47
CA LEU A 733 10.63 8.38 -31.12
C LEU A 733 11.33 7.04 -31.38
N SER A 734 11.60 6.74 -32.64
CA SER A 734 12.44 5.62 -33.07
C SER A 734 13.83 6.14 -33.43
N VAL A 735 14.86 5.51 -32.86
CA VAL A 735 16.28 5.81 -33.06
C VAL A 735 16.97 4.58 -33.61
N GLN A 736 17.51 4.68 -34.83
CA GLN A 736 18.32 3.60 -35.37
C GLN A 736 19.75 3.68 -34.82
N LEU A 737 20.19 2.59 -34.21
CA LEU A 737 21.54 2.35 -33.73
C LEU A 737 22.25 1.37 -34.69
N ASP A 738 23.56 1.20 -34.54
CA ASP A 738 24.34 0.31 -35.39
C ASP A 738 23.85 -1.13 -35.40
N GLY A 739 24.18 -1.87 -36.46
CA GLY A 739 23.81 -3.29 -36.60
C GLY A 739 22.31 -3.51 -36.79
N GLY A 740 21.53 -2.49 -37.19
CA GLY A 740 20.08 -2.60 -37.35
C GLY A 740 19.32 -2.61 -36.03
N ASN A 741 19.97 -2.27 -34.92
CA ASN A 741 19.30 -2.12 -33.63
C ASN A 741 18.38 -0.88 -33.65
N VAL A 742 17.22 -0.96 -33.03
CA VAL A 742 16.22 0.12 -33.01
C VAL A 742 15.78 0.40 -31.58
N ALA A 743 15.95 1.64 -31.14
CA ALA A 743 15.53 2.15 -29.83
C ALA A 743 14.24 2.97 -29.96
N ASN A 744 13.18 2.56 -29.29
CA ASN A 744 11.87 3.21 -29.28
C ASN A 744 11.61 3.84 -27.90
N LEU A 745 11.47 5.16 -27.87
CA LEU A 745 11.07 5.93 -26.69
C LEU A 745 9.63 6.41 -26.87
N SER A 746 8.78 6.10 -25.89
CA SER A 746 7.37 6.50 -25.90
C SER A 746 7.13 7.75 -25.04
N GLY A 747 6.15 8.57 -25.40
CA GLY A 747 5.79 9.77 -24.63
C GLY A 747 6.69 10.98 -24.89
N VAL A 748 7.46 10.97 -25.98
CA VAL A 748 8.33 12.11 -26.35
C VAL A 748 7.45 13.28 -26.80
N ALA A 749 7.50 14.38 -26.06
CA ALA A 749 6.76 15.58 -26.38
C ALA A 749 7.32 16.25 -27.65
N SER A 750 6.42 16.81 -28.47
CA SER A 750 6.83 17.72 -29.53
C SER A 750 7.53 18.94 -28.91
N GLY A 751 8.73 19.25 -29.38
CA GLY A 751 9.62 20.29 -28.87
C GLY A 751 10.77 19.78 -28.00
N THR A 752 10.88 18.47 -27.73
CA THR A 752 11.98 17.88 -26.96
C THR A 752 13.33 18.19 -27.59
N GLN A 753 14.28 18.66 -26.77
CA GLN A 753 15.64 18.98 -27.19
C GLN A 753 16.47 17.71 -27.34
N VAL A 754 17.17 17.58 -28.47
CA VAL A 754 18.15 16.52 -28.75
C VAL A 754 19.52 17.16 -28.93
N GLU A 755 20.52 16.59 -28.26
CA GLU A 755 21.91 16.95 -28.38
C GLU A 755 22.70 15.77 -28.94
N TYR A 756 23.35 15.95 -30.08
CA TYR A 756 24.32 15.01 -30.62
C TYR A 756 25.74 15.51 -30.31
N ARG A 757 26.55 14.68 -29.66
CA ARG A 757 27.93 15.01 -29.28
C ARG A 757 28.93 14.16 -30.06
N GLU A 758 29.92 14.83 -30.64
CA GLU A 758 31.12 14.20 -31.18
C GLU A 758 32.34 14.57 -30.33
N THR A 759 33.47 13.90 -30.56
CA THR A 759 34.72 14.10 -29.80
C THR A 759 35.24 15.55 -29.80
N ALA A 760 34.80 16.39 -30.75
CA ALA A 760 35.29 17.77 -30.95
C ALA A 760 34.21 18.88 -30.86
N GLY A 761 32.94 18.55 -30.64
CA GLY A 761 31.84 19.54 -30.63
C GLY A 761 30.45 18.94 -30.39
N SER A 762 29.42 19.80 -30.33
CA SER A 762 28.02 19.37 -30.16
C SER A 762 27.05 20.09 -31.11
N LEU A 763 26.01 19.36 -31.50
CA LEU A 763 24.86 19.82 -32.27
C LEU A 763 23.60 19.69 -31.41
N SER A 764 22.84 20.76 -31.24
CA SER A 764 21.55 20.72 -30.54
C SER A 764 20.41 21.15 -31.45
N TRP A 765 19.28 20.43 -31.41
CA TRP A 765 18.04 20.79 -32.10
C TRP A 765 16.80 20.38 -31.29
N LYS A 766 15.61 20.77 -31.75
CA LYS A 766 14.33 20.33 -31.18
C LYS A 766 13.61 19.40 -32.14
N LEU A 767 13.07 18.30 -31.63
CA LEU A 767 12.19 17.39 -32.38
C LEU A 767 10.78 17.95 -32.42
N TYR A 768 10.08 17.84 -33.55
CA TYR A 768 8.65 18.16 -33.65
C TYR A 768 7.89 16.94 -34.15
N ASP A 769 6.72 16.65 -33.56
CA ASP A 769 5.86 15.54 -33.98
C ASP A 769 5.10 15.96 -35.23
N THR A 770 5.64 15.62 -36.40
CA THR A 770 5.15 16.24 -37.64
C THR A 770 4.17 15.38 -38.44
N GLY A 771 4.04 14.07 -38.19
CA GLY A 771 3.16 13.16 -38.96
C GLY A 771 3.40 13.11 -40.49
N VAL A 772 4.25 13.99 -41.01
CA VAL A 772 4.64 14.27 -42.39
C VAL A 772 5.97 15.04 -42.27
N SER A 773 7.01 14.63 -43.01
CA SER A 773 8.34 15.25 -42.97
C SER A 773 8.29 16.79 -43.09
N PRO A 774 8.88 17.57 -42.17
CA PRO A 774 9.01 19.00 -42.35
C PRO A 774 10.22 19.25 -43.24
N ALA A 775 10.00 19.25 -44.56
CA ALA A 775 10.94 19.92 -45.45
C ALA A 775 10.87 21.42 -45.11
N GLY A 776 11.78 21.91 -44.25
CA GLY A 776 12.12 23.34 -44.23
C GLY A 776 12.33 24.09 -42.92
N ALA A 777 12.33 23.49 -41.71
CA ALA A 777 12.76 24.25 -40.52
C ALA A 777 13.20 23.37 -39.34
N THR A 778 14.47 22.95 -39.34
CA THR A 778 15.16 22.52 -38.12
C THR A 778 16.40 23.40 -37.99
N ILE A 779 16.43 24.23 -36.92
CA ILE A 779 17.58 25.06 -36.59
C ILE A 779 18.50 24.24 -35.70
N TYR A 780 19.73 24.02 -36.16
CA TYR A 780 20.80 23.39 -35.38
C TYR A 780 21.69 24.48 -34.78
N ASP A 781 21.77 24.57 -33.45
CA ASP A 781 22.78 25.40 -32.80
C ASP A 781 24.11 24.63 -32.79
N VAL A 782 25.14 25.20 -33.42
CA VAL A 782 26.46 24.57 -33.59
C VAL A 782 27.47 25.23 -32.66
N SER A 783 28.16 24.41 -31.85
CA SER A 783 29.28 24.86 -31.01
C SER A 783 30.50 23.95 -31.17
N GLY A 784 31.70 24.55 -31.26
CA GLY A 784 32.95 23.81 -31.48
C GLY A 784 33.20 23.44 -32.95
N ASP A 785 34.00 22.39 -33.19
CA ASP A 785 34.30 21.89 -34.54
C ASP A 785 33.37 20.71 -34.87
N VAL A 786 32.51 20.85 -35.89
CA VAL A 786 31.46 19.87 -36.22
C VAL A 786 31.45 19.55 -37.71
N SER A 787 31.29 18.27 -38.07
CA SER A 787 31.10 17.83 -39.48
C SER A 787 29.72 17.23 -39.69
N VAL A 788 29.00 17.64 -40.73
CA VAL A 788 27.61 17.23 -41.00
C VAL A 788 27.39 16.89 -42.48
N ALA A 789 26.64 15.80 -42.72
CA ALA A 789 26.21 15.35 -44.04
C ALA A 789 24.67 15.40 -44.18
N MET A 790 24.10 16.59 -43.95
CA MET A 790 22.64 16.84 -44.02
C MET A 790 22.33 17.82 -45.14
N SER A 791 21.15 17.71 -45.76
CA SER A 791 20.68 18.58 -46.84
C SER A 791 19.34 19.22 -46.47
N ASN A 792 19.07 20.44 -46.95
CA ASN A 792 17.89 21.25 -46.63
C ASN A 792 17.78 21.64 -45.13
N ALA A 793 18.90 21.86 -44.46
CA ALA A 793 18.96 22.22 -43.04
C ALA A 793 19.26 23.72 -42.81
N THR A 794 18.90 24.24 -41.64
CA THR A 794 19.30 25.58 -41.19
C THR A 794 20.22 25.45 -39.97
N PHE A 795 21.43 26.03 -40.04
CA PHE A 795 22.43 26.00 -38.98
C PHE A 795 22.62 27.40 -38.40
N ASN A 796 22.60 27.53 -37.08
CA ASN A 796 23.02 28.73 -36.35
C ASN A 796 24.38 28.45 -35.71
N VAL A 797 25.45 28.99 -36.29
CA VAL A 797 26.83 28.70 -35.90
C VAL A 797 27.35 29.79 -34.97
N LEU A 798 27.67 29.42 -33.74
CA LEU A 798 28.17 30.36 -32.74
C LEU A 798 29.55 30.90 -33.14
N SER A 799 29.83 32.15 -32.74
CA SER A 799 31.11 32.81 -33.02
C SER A 799 32.30 31.97 -32.56
N GLY A 800 33.29 31.78 -33.45
CA GLY A 800 34.49 30.98 -33.20
C GLY A 800 34.33 29.47 -33.39
N ALA A 801 33.14 28.96 -33.72
CA ALA A 801 32.92 27.56 -34.06
C ALA A 801 33.32 27.25 -35.53
N SER A 802 33.50 25.96 -35.83
CA SER A 802 33.78 25.46 -37.18
C SER A 802 32.72 24.46 -37.63
N LEU A 803 32.19 24.62 -38.84
CA LEU A 803 31.18 23.73 -39.42
C LEU A 803 31.65 23.20 -40.78
N ASN A 804 31.77 21.89 -40.94
CA ASN A 804 32.08 21.24 -42.21
C ASN A 804 30.82 20.58 -42.79
N LEU A 805 30.34 21.06 -43.94
CA LEU A 805 29.11 20.62 -44.61
C LEU A 805 29.41 19.89 -45.92
N SER A 806 28.69 18.80 -46.12
CA SER A 806 28.75 18.00 -47.35
C SER A 806 27.39 17.74 -48.00
N GLY A 807 26.29 18.20 -47.41
CA GLY A 807 24.97 18.15 -48.06
C GLY A 807 24.63 19.42 -48.83
N SER A 808 23.42 19.51 -49.37
CA SER A 808 23.01 20.58 -50.29
C SER A 808 21.71 21.25 -49.86
N SER A 809 21.53 22.49 -50.32
CA SER A 809 20.42 23.41 -50.01
C SER A 809 20.35 23.84 -48.54
N ASP A 810 21.50 23.99 -47.88
CA ASP A 810 21.56 24.38 -46.47
C ASP A 810 21.65 25.90 -46.29
N VAL A 811 21.11 26.41 -45.19
CA VAL A 811 21.25 27.81 -44.76
C VAL A 811 22.10 27.85 -43.49
N VAL A 812 23.13 28.68 -43.45
CA VAL A 812 24.07 28.80 -42.33
C VAL A 812 24.06 30.26 -41.85
N ASP A 813 23.43 30.53 -40.73
CA ASP A 813 23.49 31.81 -40.03
C ASP A 813 24.70 31.80 -39.08
N ALA A 814 25.74 32.56 -39.39
CA ALA A 814 27.01 32.54 -38.66
C ALA A 814 27.67 33.93 -38.62
N SER A 815 28.39 34.24 -37.54
CA SER A 815 29.26 35.41 -37.52
C SER A 815 30.58 35.08 -36.85
N SER A 816 31.70 35.40 -37.50
CA SER A 816 33.05 35.06 -37.06
C SER A 816 33.28 33.53 -36.87
N ALA A 817 32.67 32.70 -37.72
CA ALA A 817 32.84 31.25 -37.72
C ALA A 817 33.73 30.75 -38.87
N THR A 818 34.19 29.50 -38.78
CA THR A 818 34.82 28.79 -39.91
C THR A 818 33.81 27.86 -40.56
N ILE A 819 33.66 27.88 -41.88
CA ILE A 819 32.68 27.05 -42.60
C ILE A 819 33.39 26.34 -43.75
N GLN A 820 33.43 25.02 -43.75
CA GLN A 820 33.94 24.24 -44.86
C GLN A 820 32.77 23.65 -45.66
N LEU A 821 32.76 23.85 -46.97
CA LEU A 821 31.76 23.30 -47.89
C LEU A 821 32.43 22.29 -48.83
N THR A 822 31.85 21.11 -48.96
CA THR A 822 32.42 20.01 -49.78
C THR A 822 31.34 19.42 -50.69
N GLY A 823 31.27 19.89 -51.94
CA GLY A 823 30.26 19.45 -52.93
C GLY A 823 28.83 19.94 -52.61
N ALA A 824 28.71 21.10 -51.96
CA ALA A 824 27.49 21.60 -51.34
C ALA A 824 26.94 22.87 -52.03
N SER A 825 25.62 22.96 -52.18
CA SER A 825 24.94 24.23 -52.49
C SER A 825 24.40 24.84 -51.21
N SER A 826 24.94 25.95 -50.71
CA SER A 826 24.55 26.49 -49.40
C SER A 826 24.47 28.02 -49.40
N GLN A 827 23.58 28.55 -48.57
CA GLN A 827 23.52 29.97 -48.22
C GLN A 827 24.25 30.18 -46.90
N VAL A 828 25.15 31.15 -46.82
CA VAL A 828 25.81 31.57 -45.58
C VAL A 828 25.45 33.03 -45.32
N ASN A 829 24.92 33.32 -44.13
CA ASN A 829 24.50 34.64 -43.69
C ASN A 829 25.35 35.11 -42.50
N GLY A 830 25.69 36.40 -42.47
CA GLY A 830 26.35 37.07 -41.35
C GLY A 830 27.80 37.46 -41.63
N ASP A 831 28.47 38.06 -40.63
CA ASP A 831 29.68 38.84 -40.85
C ASP A 831 30.95 38.13 -40.36
N GLY A 832 32.08 38.35 -41.04
CA GLY A 832 33.40 37.95 -40.54
C GLY A 832 33.73 36.46 -40.60
N ASN A 833 32.99 35.67 -41.37
CA ASN A 833 33.20 34.22 -41.46
C ASN A 833 34.42 33.86 -42.35
N HIS A 834 35.06 32.74 -42.07
CA HIS A 834 36.11 32.14 -42.90
C HIS A 834 35.57 30.87 -43.56
N ILE A 835 35.29 30.94 -44.86
CA ILE A 835 34.64 29.91 -45.65
C ILE A 835 35.67 29.21 -46.53
N VAL A 836 35.70 27.88 -46.53
CA VAL A 836 36.63 27.06 -47.30
C VAL A 836 35.83 26.13 -48.21
N LEU A 837 36.01 26.21 -49.53
CA LEU A 837 35.41 25.28 -50.48
C LEU A 837 36.40 24.15 -50.77
N GLY A 838 36.16 22.97 -50.20
CA GLY A 838 37.13 21.88 -50.11
C GLY A 838 37.18 20.92 -51.32
N ALA A 839 36.12 20.84 -52.12
CA ALA A 839 36.01 19.98 -53.31
C ALA A 839 35.18 20.68 -54.40
N GLY A 840 35.14 20.17 -55.63
CA GLY A 840 34.36 20.76 -56.73
C GLY A 840 32.84 20.64 -56.56
N GLY A 841 32.11 21.52 -57.25
CA GLY A 841 30.65 21.48 -57.32
C GLY A 841 29.94 22.28 -56.21
N ASN A 842 30.58 23.26 -55.57
CA ASN A 842 29.89 24.09 -54.58
C ASN A 842 29.19 25.29 -55.23
N SER A 843 28.05 25.66 -54.66
CA SER A 843 27.35 26.91 -54.94
C SER A 843 27.08 27.62 -53.63
N LEU A 844 27.81 28.71 -53.37
CA LEU A 844 27.70 29.52 -52.16
C LEU A 844 26.94 30.81 -52.45
N ASN A 845 25.81 31.02 -51.77
CA ASN A 845 25.16 32.33 -51.69
C ASN A 845 25.55 33.00 -50.37
N LEU A 846 26.27 34.12 -50.44
CA LEU A 846 26.89 34.77 -49.29
C LEU A 846 26.18 36.11 -48.99
N SER A 847 25.58 36.22 -47.81
CA SER A 847 25.03 37.48 -47.30
C SER A 847 25.76 37.91 -46.02
N GLY A 848 26.04 39.21 -45.88
CA GLY A 848 26.88 39.75 -44.81
C GLY A 848 28.20 40.34 -45.32
N SER A 849 28.99 40.90 -44.41
CA SER A 849 30.19 41.70 -44.69
C SER A 849 31.46 41.07 -44.07
N ASN A 850 32.64 41.43 -44.59
CA ASN A 850 33.95 40.98 -44.06
C ASN A 850 34.19 39.46 -44.03
N ASN A 851 33.46 38.68 -44.81
CA ASN A 851 33.68 37.25 -44.94
C ASN A 851 34.87 36.95 -45.87
N SER A 852 35.62 35.90 -45.57
CA SER A 852 36.74 35.43 -46.39
C SER A 852 36.41 34.05 -46.94
N VAL A 853 36.30 33.90 -48.27
CA VAL A 853 36.08 32.61 -48.93
C VAL A 853 37.40 32.14 -49.52
N SER A 854 37.73 30.86 -49.42
CA SER A 854 38.95 30.31 -50.02
C SER A 854 38.71 28.98 -50.73
N PHE A 855 39.40 28.78 -51.86
CA PHE A 855 39.41 27.50 -52.57
C PHE A 855 40.69 27.34 -53.42
N SER A 856 40.93 26.12 -53.91
CA SER A 856 42.01 25.85 -54.87
C SER A 856 41.45 25.77 -56.27
N ALA A 857 42.06 26.48 -57.22
CA ALA A 857 41.78 26.29 -58.63
C ALA A 857 42.07 24.83 -59.04
N SER A 858 41.27 24.28 -59.97
CA SER A 858 41.13 22.88 -60.37
C SER A 858 40.33 21.95 -59.44
N SER A 859 39.59 22.50 -58.47
CA SER A 859 38.75 21.69 -57.58
C SER A 859 37.47 21.18 -58.25
N GLY A 860 37.00 21.82 -59.33
CA GLY A 860 35.74 21.57 -60.05
C GLY A 860 34.91 22.86 -60.13
N GLN A 861 33.68 22.84 -60.67
CA GLN A 861 32.89 24.09 -60.77
C GLN A 861 32.65 24.69 -59.38
N GLN A 862 32.90 25.97 -59.19
CA GLN A 862 32.58 26.71 -57.96
C GLN A 862 31.78 27.95 -58.33
N ILE A 863 30.68 28.21 -57.63
CA ILE A 863 29.88 29.43 -57.82
C ILE A 863 29.78 30.13 -56.47
N ILE A 864 30.17 31.40 -56.40
CA ILE A 864 30.03 32.25 -55.21
C ILE A 864 29.28 33.50 -55.65
N GLN A 865 28.11 33.70 -55.08
CA GLN A 865 27.29 34.90 -55.32
C GLN A 865 27.11 35.65 -54.02
N THR A 866 27.44 36.94 -53.99
CA THR A 866 27.18 37.80 -52.83
C THR A 866 25.81 38.46 -52.92
N SER A 867 25.25 38.84 -51.77
CA SER A 867 24.00 39.61 -51.71
C SER A 867 24.06 40.98 -52.41
N ALA A 868 25.26 41.54 -52.62
CA ALA A 868 25.50 42.77 -53.37
C ALA A 868 25.44 42.55 -54.90
N GLY A 869 25.28 41.29 -55.35
CA GLY A 869 25.24 40.91 -56.76
C GLY A 869 26.60 40.59 -57.36
N ASP A 870 27.66 40.51 -56.56
CA ASP A 870 28.98 40.11 -57.04
C ASP A 870 29.03 38.59 -57.27
N LEU A 871 29.68 38.18 -58.36
CA LEU A 871 29.82 36.78 -58.76
C LEU A 871 31.30 36.42 -58.87
N VAL A 872 31.66 35.25 -58.35
CA VAL A 872 32.90 34.53 -58.69
C VAL A 872 32.52 33.13 -59.12
N GLU A 873 32.90 32.75 -60.33
CA GLU A 873 32.67 31.42 -60.87
C GLU A 873 33.99 30.81 -61.34
N GLU A 874 34.35 29.64 -60.81
CA GLU A 874 35.28 28.74 -61.45
C GLU A 874 34.46 27.75 -62.28
N ASP A 875 34.65 27.70 -63.59
CA ASP A 875 33.97 26.70 -64.43
C ASP A 875 34.67 25.34 -64.36
N ALA A 876 34.07 24.32 -64.97
CA ALA A 876 34.63 22.96 -64.97
C ALA A 876 36.00 22.85 -65.69
N SER A 877 36.45 23.87 -66.42
CA SER A 877 37.77 23.93 -67.07
C SER A 877 38.84 24.59 -66.18
N GLY A 878 38.45 25.11 -65.01
CA GLY A 878 39.32 25.84 -64.10
C GLY A 878 39.50 27.31 -64.47
N ALA A 879 38.68 27.84 -65.39
CA ALA A 879 38.69 29.25 -65.72
C ALA A 879 37.86 30.03 -64.68
N ILE A 880 38.40 31.17 -64.23
CA ILE A 880 37.79 31.99 -63.18
C ILE A 880 37.19 33.25 -63.81
N TRP A 881 35.90 33.44 -63.58
CA TRP A 881 35.11 34.62 -63.94
C TRP A 881 34.73 35.37 -62.66
N PHE A 882 34.83 36.70 -62.66
CA PHE A 882 34.44 37.50 -61.51
C PHE A 882 33.92 38.89 -61.90
N SER A 883 33.07 39.48 -61.07
CA SER A 883 32.53 40.84 -61.27
C SER A 883 33.13 41.91 -60.34
N SER A 884 34.17 41.59 -59.56
CA SER A 884 34.72 42.45 -58.48
C SER A 884 35.55 43.65 -58.95
N ALA A 885 35.66 44.68 -58.10
CA ALA A 885 36.37 45.94 -58.38
C ALA A 885 37.84 45.96 -57.94
N ALA A 886 38.26 45.07 -57.03
CA ALA A 886 39.64 44.96 -56.56
C ALA A 886 40.14 43.51 -56.65
N PHE A 887 41.27 43.29 -57.31
CA PHE A 887 41.95 42.00 -57.31
C PHE A 887 43.46 42.18 -57.11
N SER A 888 44.11 41.21 -56.47
CA SER A 888 45.54 41.15 -56.25
C SER A 888 46.05 39.74 -56.51
N ILE A 889 47.23 39.63 -57.11
CA ILE A 889 47.88 38.33 -57.38
C ILE A 889 49.26 38.34 -56.74
N LYS A 890 49.53 37.38 -55.87
CA LYS A 890 50.83 37.22 -55.22
C LYS A 890 51.15 35.75 -55.05
N ASN A 891 52.30 35.31 -55.55
CA ASN A 891 52.82 33.94 -55.40
C ASN A 891 51.82 32.82 -55.78
N GLY A 892 51.06 32.98 -56.87
CA GLY A 892 50.10 31.97 -57.34
C GLY A 892 48.77 31.95 -56.58
N VAL A 893 48.52 32.97 -55.75
CA VAL A 893 47.24 33.20 -55.06
C VAL A 893 46.59 34.47 -55.61
N VAL A 894 45.32 34.36 -56.00
CA VAL A 894 44.46 35.48 -56.42
C VAL A 894 43.55 35.84 -55.25
N THR A 895 43.51 37.11 -54.86
CA THR A 895 42.54 37.61 -53.88
C THR A 895 41.63 38.63 -54.55
N LEU A 896 40.33 38.38 -54.53
CA LEU A 896 39.28 39.25 -55.05
C LEU A 896 38.60 39.92 -53.86
N GLY A 897 38.64 41.25 -53.78
CA GLY A 897 37.96 42.03 -52.75
C GLY A 897 36.68 42.66 -53.28
N PHE A 898 35.63 42.64 -52.47
CA PHE A 898 34.33 43.25 -52.74
C PHE A 898 34.10 44.51 -51.89
N GLY A 899 33.16 45.37 -52.30
CA GLY A 899 32.93 46.68 -51.67
C GLY A 899 32.38 46.64 -50.24
N ASP A 900 31.88 45.48 -49.81
CA ASP A 900 31.35 45.17 -48.49
C ASP A 900 32.41 44.52 -47.55
N GLY A 901 33.67 44.51 -47.97
CA GLY A 901 34.78 43.93 -47.19
C GLY A 901 34.89 42.41 -47.31
N ASN A 902 33.98 41.73 -48.03
CA ASN A 902 34.13 40.33 -48.36
C ASN A 902 35.36 40.12 -49.27
N ALA A 903 36.02 38.98 -49.15
CA ALA A 903 37.16 38.62 -49.99
C ALA A 903 37.14 37.15 -50.40
N VAL A 904 37.47 36.85 -51.64
CA VAL A 904 37.65 35.48 -52.16
C VAL A 904 39.12 35.26 -52.48
N THR A 905 39.74 34.25 -51.87
CA THR A 905 41.15 33.88 -52.07
C THR A 905 41.24 32.55 -52.80
N ILE A 906 41.83 32.56 -53.99
CA ILE A 906 41.95 31.42 -54.88
C ILE A 906 43.42 31.04 -54.95
N SER A 907 43.75 29.84 -54.50
CA SER A 907 45.12 29.32 -54.51
C SER A 907 45.37 28.41 -55.72
N ASN A 908 46.64 28.20 -56.07
CA ASN A 908 47.06 27.35 -57.21
C ASN A 908 46.55 27.80 -58.58
N VAL A 909 46.29 29.09 -58.76
CA VAL A 909 45.91 29.65 -60.06
C VAL A 909 47.12 29.53 -61.00
N ARG A 910 47.05 28.61 -61.96
CA ARG A 910 48.10 28.43 -62.97
C ARG A 910 47.92 29.47 -64.06
N SER A 911 48.97 30.19 -64.43
CA SER A 911 48.99 30.88 -65.71
C SER A 911 49.03 29.82 -66.81
N SER A 912 47.93 29.65 -67.56
CA SER A 912 47.91 28.72 -68.67
C SER A 912 48.84 29.22 -69.78
N ALA A 913 49.87 28.44 -70.13
CA ALA A 913 50.75 28.69 -71.26
C ALA A 913 50.11 28.32 -72.62
N ASN A 914 48.79 28.51 -72.77
CA ASN A 914 48.07 28.26 -74.02
C ASN A 914 47.30 29.53 -74.44
N PRO A 915 47.74 30.28 -75.46
CA PRO A 915 47.27 31.65 -75.74
C PRO A 915 45.97 31.72 -76.56
N SER A 916 45.09 30.73 -76.50
CA SER A 916 43.93 30.68 -77.42
C SER A 916 42.54 30.55 -76.81
N ASP A 917 42.32 30.75 -75.51
CA ASP A 917 40.94 30.87 -74.99
C ASP A 917 40.80 31.82 -73.77
N SER A 918 39.87 32.77 -73.91
CA SER A 918 39.21 33.64 -72.89
C SER A 918 40.01 34.79 -72.20
N PRO A 919 39.37 35.94 -71.89
CA PRO A 919 40.01 37.27 -71.78
C PRO A 919 40.80 37.52 -70.48
N THR A 920 40.91 36.53 -69.60
CA THR A 920 41.60 36.66 -68.29
C THR A 920 43.12 36.80 -68.43
N ASN A 921 43.68 36.52 -69.61
CA ASN A 921 45.12 36.64 -69.86
C ASN A 921 45.60 38.08 -70.19
N GLN A 922 44.73 39.10 -70.16
CA GLN A 922 45.13 40.50 -70.42
C GLN A 922 45.46 41.33 -69.18
N LEU A 923 45.12 40.91 -67.96
CA LEU A 923 45.41 41.71 -66.75
C LEU A 923 46.67 41.27 -65.98
N VAL A 924 47.10 40.00 -66.08
CA VAL A 924 48.30 39.54 -65.35
C VAL A 924 49.61 40.00 -66.02
N SER A 925 49.60 40.24 -67.33
CA SER A 925 50.74 40.88 -68.02
C SER A 925 50.83 42.40 -67.81
N ALA A 926 49.78 43.07 -67.31
CA ALA A 926 49.75 44.53 -67.18
C ALA A 926 50.21 45.05 -65.80
N MET A 927 50.15 44.26 -64.73
CA MET A 927 50.53 44.72 -63.37
C MET A 927 51.95 44.36 -62.93
N ALA A 928 52.66 43.48 -63.64
CA ALA A 928 54.09 43.25 -63.43
C ALA A 928 54.99 44.43 -63.88
N ALA A 929 54.42 45.48 -64.46
CA ALA A 929 55.14 46.66 -64.96
C ALA A 929 55.11 47.88 -64.02
N TYR A 930 54.40 47.84 -62.88
CA TYR A 930 54.13 49.04 -62.05
C TYR A 930 54.77 49.04 -60.65
N SER A 931 55.85 48.27 -60.45
CA SER A 931 56.67 48.33 -59.22
C SER A 931 58.10 48.82 -59.48
N ASN A 932 58.28 49.83 -60.33
CA ASN A 932 59.52 50.58 -60.41
C ASN A 932 59.27 52.09 -60.62
N GLU A 933 59.58 52.84 -59.56
CA GLU A 933 60.16 54.18 -59.55
C GLU A 933 59.32 55.48 -59.67
N SER A 934 59.58 56.31 -58.64
CA SER A 934 59.81 57.77 -58.64
C SER A 934 58.62 58.71 -58.42
N GLY A 935 58.76 59.56 -57.39
CA GLY A 935 57.77 60.55 -56.99
C GLY A 935 58.14 61.99 -57.31
N GLY A 936 57.25 62.90 -56.91
CA GLY A 936 57.60 64.19 -56.33
C GLY A 936 57.25 65.47 -57.10
N ALA A 937 56.48 66.33 -56.40
CA ALA A 937 56.53 67.82 -56.29
C ALA A 937 55.18 68.51 -56.58
N SER A 938 54.58 69.46 -55.84
CA SER A 938 54.85 70.34 -54.67
C SER A 938 54.60 71.82 -55.06
N LEU A 939 53.86 72.60 -54.25
CA LEU A 939 53.88 74.08 -54.24
C LEU A 939 53.72 74.62 -52.79
N ASN A 940 54.62 75.54 -52.42
CA ASN A 940 54.94 76.08 -51.08
C ASN A 940 54.30 77.46 -50.79
N PHE A 941 54.17 77.86 -49.50
CA PHE A 941 54.65 79.16 -48.96
C PHE A 941 54.78 79.19 -47.40
N VAL A 942 56.04 79.17 -46.89
CA VAL A 942 56.78 79.94 -45.81
C VAL A 942 56.01 80.49 -44.56
N THR A 943 56.44 80.42 -43.28
CA THR A 943 57.69 80.91 -42.61
C THR A 943 57.99 80.39 -41.18
N GLN A 944 59.31 80.28 -40.90
CA GLN A 944 60.11 80.47 -39.65
C GLN A 944 60.41 79.30 -38.68
N MET A 945 61.73 79.10 -38.47
CA MET A 945 62.53 78.18 -37.62
C MET A 945 62.99 78.90 -36.30
N PRO A 946 63.81 78.31 -35.39
CA PRO A 946 63.98 76.96 -34.77
C PRO A 946 64.20 77.12 -33.21
N PRO A 947 64.79 76.22 -32.36
CA PRO A 947 65.52 74.96 -32.63
C PRO A 947 65.44 73.78 -31.60
N GLU A 948 66.05 72.65 -32.03
CA GLU A 948 66.87 71.65 -31.27
C GLU A 948 66.29 70.43 -30.50
N LEU A 949 66.98 69.29 -30.76
CA LEU A 949 67.30 68.09 -29.93
C LEU A 949 66.16 67.09 -29.61
N SER A 950 66.29 65.75 -29.59
CA SER A 950 67.39 64.76 -29.59
C SER A 950 66.75 63.35 -29.83
N LEU A 951 67.23 62.47 -30.72
CA LEU A 951 68.32 61.48 -30.59
C LEU A 951 67.93 60.14 -29.88
N PHE A 952 68.06 59.04 -30.65
CA PHE A 952 68.26 57.59 -30.35
C PHE A 952 67.23 56.82 -29.49
N ALA A 953 67.05 55.50 -29.62
CA ALA A 953 67.29 54.47 -30.64
C ALA A 953 67.00 53.10 -30.01
N SER A 954 66.85 52.09 -30.88
CA SER A 954 67.47 50.74 -30.77
C SER A 954 67.02 49.80 -29.64
N SER A 955 66.96 48.47 -29.79
CA SER A 955 67.06 47.54 -30.92
C SER A 955 67.05 46.11 -30.35
N ARG A 956 66.70 45.13 -31.20
CA ARG A 956 67.12 43.70 -31.20
C ARG A 956 66.52 42.77 -30.13
N HIS A 957 65.68 41.83 -30.58
CA HIS A 957 66.17 40.54 -31.06
C HIS A 957 65.32 40.01 -32.21
#